data_AF-A0A328HGP7-F1
#
_entry.id   AF-A0A328HGP7-F1
#
_cell.length_a   1.000
_cell.length_b   1.000
_cell.length_c   1.000
_cell.angle_alpha   90.00
_cell.angle_beta   90.00
_cell.angle_gamma   90.00
#
_symmetry.space_group_name_H-M   'P 1'
#
loop_
_entity.id
_entity.type
_entity.pdbx_description
1 polymer ?
#
loop_
_entity_poly.entity_id
_entity_poly.type
_entity_poly.pdbx_seq_one_letter_code
_entity_poly.pdbx_strand_id
1 'polypeptide(L)'
;MDSRNERVPSRWQRYVQAAVDFPRLDSTQGGNLSGDSPAADSLPSQPPDWPRPASALSRKVRADIRRRLLPDGQDVAATEPNRRRTDLRLAPAALLVWAATVAGPWLTPGILLIVWGSLAASAGVLLAALLRRKKTAGRWRRSFLTTLTAALMLAAASTAHSAVSSSQRHDEQVSELIAAGASAVAEAEITGAPRALKTPGPSGRAERWSVAAAVRTLTSGGQVMHAHLPVVIIGGQEWQHTGTGQLLRVSGKLRPPDPGRVEAAILTASSPPVQLAASENWQQAPAALGKRFASAAAWLAPDARGLLPGMVTGDTGGLSEELETAMKSVGLTHLTAVSGANCSLILGALLLAARSLRLARLPAAAIALAGLGLFVLMVGPDASVLRASLMGAIALASLAGGRAGRGLSFLCLAVIALLLVAPELGVSFGFLLSVLATLGIIVLGRRIMGWFPPSVPRWAAAAVAVPLSAQVLCGPVIVVLQPQFATYSLLANVLVAPLVAPVTILGTAAVALLPLVPWLAAALIGVAGFFAGGVAAIARFMAGLPGSAPPWPEGVFGLLTMLLFSAVTLLAVWTAAHPARTVQMVLTAHAGTVRLLDLLPVASSRRGGPRDHGRLRVCNLNSGRNHQWPLPSNDRRRRQPTRRPGGT
;
A
#
# COMPACT_ATOMS: atom_id res chain seq x y z
N MET A 1 40.20 -9.87 57.07
CA MET A 1 40.10 -8.55 56.42
C MET A 1 40.68 -8.71 55.02
N ASP A 2 40.02 -9.41 54.11
CA ASP A 2 38.73 -9.14 53.46
C ASP A 2 38.75 -7.97 52.46
N SER A 3 38.11 -8.18 51.31
CA SER A 3 37.92 -7.30 50.12
C SER A 3 39.00 -7.29 49.01
N ARG A 4 38.91 -8.24 48.06
CA ARG A 4 39.38 -8.06 46.67
C ARG A 4 38.22 -8.09 45.66
N ASN A 5 37.60 -6.92 45.52
CA ASN A 5 37.16 -6.29 44.27
C ASN A 5 36.69 -7.20 43.11
N GLU A 6 35.41 -7.60 43.14
CA GLU A 6 34.67 -8.12 41.98
C GLU A 6 34.55 -7.02 40.90
N ARG A 7 35.33 -7.16 39.82
CA ARG A 7 35.17 -6.30 38.64
C ARG A 7 33.92 -6.71 37.87
N VAL A 8 32.89 -5.87 37.92
CA VAL A 8 31.69 -5.95 37.08
C VAL A 8 32.10 -5.96 35.60
N PRO A 9 31.68 -6.97 34.80
CA PRO A 9 32.06 -7.04 33.39
C PRO A 9 31.35 -5.95 32.59
N SER A 10 32.11 -5.26 31.74
CA SER A 10 31.60 -4.22 30.85
C SER A 10 30.51 -4.77 29.92
N ARG A 11 29.50 -3.95 29.58
CA ARG A 11 28.37 -4.36 28.72
C ARG A 11 28.79 -4.95 27.37
N TRP A 12 30.01 -4.65 26.90
CA TRP A 12 30.57 -5.16 25.65
C TRP A 12 31.11 -6.60 25.76
N GLN A 13 31.65 -7.02 26.90
CA GLN A 13 32.20 -8.38 27.06
C GLN A 13 31.13 -9.47 26.99
N ARG A 14 29.89 -9.18 27.41
CA ARG A 14 28.75 -10.09 27.28
C ARG A 14 28.33 -10.33 25.83
N TYR A 15 28.51 -9.35 24.94
CA TYR A 15 28.22 -9.51 23.51
C TYR A 15 29.31 -10.29 22.77
N VAL A 16 30.56 -10.20 23.23
CA VAL A 16 31.68 -10.95 22.66
C VAL A 16 31.64 -12.42 23.12
N GLN A 17 31.36 -12.69 24.39
CA GLN A 17 31.19 -14.08 24.87
C GLN A 17 30.00 -14.79 24.22
N ALA A 18 28.87 -14.10 23.99
CA ALA A 18 27.72 -14.67 23.28
C ALA A 18 27.96 -14.91 21.78
N ALA A 19 29.03 -14.36 21.20
CA ALA A 19 29.36 -14.51 19.78
C ALA A 19 30.45 -15.57 19.49
N VAL A 20 31.14 -16.08 20.53
CA VAL A 20 32.31 -16.96 20.37
C VAL A 20 32.05 -18.40 20.85
N ASP A 21 31.02 -18.67 21.65
CA ASP A 21 30.71 -20.02 22.10
C ASP A 21 29.98 -20.85 21.02
N PHE A 22 30.77 -21.59 20.23
CA PHE A 22 30.34 -22.80 19.53
C PHE A 22 30.29 -23.98 20.53
N PRO A 23 29.35 -24.94 20.39
CA PRO A 23 29.35 -26.12 21.24
C PRO A 23 30.62 -26.94 20.97
N ARG A 24 31.48 -27.10 21.99
CA ARG A 24 32.50 -28.14 21.99
C ARG A 24 31.80 -29.48 22.19
N LEU A 25 32.06 -30.41 21.27
CA LEU A 25 31.83 -31.84 21.48
C LEU A 25 32.80 -32.28 22.57
N ASP A 26 32.29 -32.63 23.76
CA ASP A 26 33.09 -33.31 24.76
C ASP A 26 33.33 -34.77 24.31
N SER A 27 34.51 -35.00 23.74
CA SER A 27 35.13 -36.32 23.68
C SER A 27 36.14 -36.42 24.81
N THR A 28 35.79 -37.13 25.88
CA THR A 28 36.78 -37.67 26.82
C THR A 28 36.43 -39.12 27.16
N GLN A 29 37.21 -40.02 26.55
CA GLN A 29 37.54 -41.31 27.14
C GLN A 29 38.46 -41.12 28.36
N GLY A 30 38.44 -42.12 29.25
CA GLY A 30 39.30 -42.30 30.41
C GLY A 30 38.49 -42.15 31.69
N GLY A 31 38.16 -43.16 32.47
CA GLY A 31 38.75 -44.48 32.67
C GLY A 31 38.77 -44.68 34.18
N ASN A 32 38.11 -45.71 34.71
CA ASN A 32 38.50 -46.28 36.00
C ASN A 32 37.88 -47.68 36.23
N LEU A 33 38.70 -48.47 36.91
CA LEU A 33 38.64 -49.90 37.18
C LEU A 33 37.64 -50.27 38.29
N SER A 34 37.06 -51.48 38.14
CA SER A 34 36.66 -52.49 39.15
C SER A 34 35.43 -53.22 38.59
N GLY A 35 35.31 -54.53 38.46
CA GLY A 35 35.92 -55.71 39.06
C GLY A 35 34.99 -56.89 38.73
N ASP A 36 35.52 -58.10 38.77
CA ASP A 36 34.85 -59.42 38.79
C ASP A 36 34.43 -60.13 37.47
N SER A 37 35.13 -61.26 37.26
CA SER A 37 35.02 -62.38 36.31
C SER A 37 33.80 -63.31 36.59
N PRO A 38 33.66 -64.51 35.94
CA PRO A 38 33.73 -64.91 34.52
C PRO A 38 32.49 -65.75 34.07
N ALA A 39 32.56 -66.38 32.88
CA ALA A 39 31.73 -67.49 32.34
C ALA A 39 30.39 -67.09 31.68
N ALA A 40 29.83 -67.76 30.66
CA ALA A 40 30.23 -68.81 29.71
C ALA A 40 29.20 -68.81 28.56
N ASP A 41 29.58 -69.41 27.42
CA ASP A 41 28.74 -70.11 26.43
C ASP A 41 27.44 -69.47 25.88
N SER A 42 27.45 -69.15 24.57
CA SER A 42 26.65 -69.88 23.55
C SER A 42 26.55 -69.12 22.21
N LEU A 43 27.08 -69.74 21.15
CA LEU A 43 26.59 -69.66 19.77
C LEU A 43 25.77 -70.96 19.51
N PRO A 44 24.98 -71.15 18.43
CA PRO A 44 24.68 -70.28 17.28
C PRO A 44 23.17 -70.30 16.85
N SER A 45 22.78 -69.50 15.84
CA SER A 45 22.06 -69.95 14.61
C SER A 45 21.34 -68.81 13.88
N GLN A 46 21.80 -68.46 12.68
CA GLN A 46 21.02 -68.20 11.44
C GLN A 46 21.86 -67.43 10.38
N PRO A 47 21.64 -67.67 9.08
CA PRO A 47 22.54 -67.27 7.99
C PRO A 47 22.43 -65.77 7.65
N PRO A 48 23.44 -65.17 6.98
CA PRO A 48 23.42 -63.74 6.67
C PRO A 48 22.48 -63.42 5.49
N ASP A 49 21.45 -62.62 5.78
CA ASP A 49 20.63 -61.96 4.75
C ASP A 49 21.43 -60.82 4.09
N TRP A 50 21.77 -60.99 2.81
CA TRP A 50 22.43 -59.96 2.02
C TRP A 50 21.46 -58.82 1.67
N PRO A 51 21.74 -57.54 2.03
CA PRO A 51 20.84 -56.44 1.68
C PRO A 51 20.96 -56.09 0.19
N ARG A 52 19.85 -56.21 -0.56
CA ARG A 52 19.73 -55.77 -1.96
C ARG A 52 20.09 -54.27 -2.10
N PRO A 53 21.10 -53.88 -2.91
CA PRO A 53 21.66 -52.52 -2.90
C PRO A 53 20.77 -51.43 -3.53
N ALA A 54 19.72 -51.79 -4.28
CA ALA A 54 18.91 -50.83 -5.03
C ALA A 54 17.91 -50.01 -4.16
N SER A 55 17.49 -50.53 -2.99
CA SER A 55 16.51 -49.83 -2.14
C SER A 55 17.16 -48.86 -1.13
N ALA A 56 18.46 -49.01 -0.88
CA ALA A 56 19.23 -48.18 0.03
C ALA A 56 19.72 -46.89 -0.65
N LEU A 57 20.14 -46.99 -1.92
CA LEU A 57 20.60 -45.82 -2.69
C LEU A 57 19.44 -44.86 -2.99
N SER A 58 18.27 -45.37 -3.37
CA SER A 58 17.09 -44.55 -3.63
C SER A 58 16.46 -43.95 -2.36
N ARG A 59 16.71 -44.55 -1.19
CA ARG A 59 16.36 -43.98 0.13
C ARG A 59 17.38 -42.95 0.58
N LYS A 60 18.68 -43.17 0.37
CA LYS A 60 19.73 -42.19 0.67
C LYS A 60 19.59 -40.96 -0.22
N VAL A 61 19.41 -41.12 -1.53
CA VAL A 61 19.20 -39.99 -2.46
C VAL A 61 17.90 -39.24 -2.13
N ARG A 62 16.80 -39.95 -1.81
CA ARG A 62 15.58 -39.28 -1.33
C ARG A 62 15.75 -38.59 0.02
N ALA A 63 16.50 -39.16 0.96
CA ALA A 63 16.77 -38.56 2.26
C ALA A 63 17.71 -37.35 2.15
N ASP A 64 18.66 -37.37 1.22
CA ASP A 64 19.63 -36.30 0.98
C ASP A 64 18.98 -35.15 0.21
N ILE A 65 18.12 -35.46 -0.77
CA ILE A 65 17.22 -34.48 -1.41
C ILE A 65 16.23 -33.91 -0.39
N ARG A 66 15.67 -34.73 0.51
CA ARG A 66 14.77 -34.28 1.58
C ARG A 66 15.47 -33.38 2.60
N ARG A 67 16.72 -33.66 2.99
CA ARG A 67 17.52 -32.79 3.86
C ARG A 67 17.97 -31.50 3.18
N ARG A 68 18.26 -31.52 1.88
CA ARG A 68 18.63 -30.31 1.12
C ARG A 68 17.43 -29.43 0.77
N LEU A 69 16.22 -29.99 0.67
CA LEU A 69 14.99 -29.25 0.35
C LEU A 69 14.14 -28.90 1.59
N LEU A 70 14.26 -29.63 2.69
CA LEU A 70 13.65 -29.32 3.98
C LEU A 70 14.74 -29.23 5.04
N PRO A 71 15.13 -28.02 5.50
CA PRO A 71 15.85 -27.89 6.76
C PRO A 71 14.98 -28.47 7.87
N ASP A 72 15.55 -29.34 8.72
CA ASP A 72 14.83 -29.95 9.84
C ASP A 72 14.21 -28.85 10.71
N GLY A 73 12.90 -28.97 10.95
CA GLY A 73 12.07 -27.96 11.62
C GLY A 73 12.38 -27.74 13.11
N GLN A 74 13.51 -28.25 13.61
CA GLN A 74 13.93 -28.08 15.01
C GLN A 74 14.97 -26.96 15.20
N ASP A 75 15.75 -26.58 14.17
CA ASP A 75 16.71 -25.46 14.27
C ASP A 75 16.07 -24.08 14.01
N VAL A 76 14.80 -24.04 13.61
CA VAL A 76 14.05 -22.78 13.39
C VAL A 76 13.34 -22.31 14.68
N ALA A 77 13.34 -23.11 15.74
CA ALA A 77 12.62 -22.79 16.98
C ALA A 77 13.35 -21.78 17.90
N ALA A 78 14.63 -21.45 17.66
CA ALA A 78 15.43 -20.62 18.56
C ALA A 78 15.69 -19.17 18.10
N THR A 79 15.07 -18.72 17.00
CA THR A 79 15.07 -17.29 16.63
C THR A 79 13.72 -16.91 16.03
N GLU A 80 12.65 -16.96 16.83
CA GLU A 80 11.47 -16.13 16.54
C GLU A 80 11.85 -14.67 16.88
N PRO A 81 12.13 -13.79 15.90
CA PRO A 81 12.25 -12.37 16.21
C PRO A 81 10.90 -11.93 16.77
N ASN A 82 10.85 -11.63 18.07
CA ASN A 82 9.74 -11.06 18.82
C ASN A 82 8.69 -10.46 17.87
N ARG A 83 7.68 -11.26 17.50
CA ARG A 83 6.61 -10.86 16.57
C ARG A 83 5.89 -9.69 17.25
N ARG A 84 6.35 -8.47 16.97
CA ARG A 84 5.75 -7.23 17.46
C ARG A 84 4.29 -7.28 17.04
N ARG A 85 3.40 -7.60 17.97
CA ARG A 85 1.96 -7.74 17.72
C ARG A 85 1.47 -6.43 17.13
N THR A 86 0.89 -6.50 15.93
CA THR A 86 0.20 -5.36 15.31
C THR A 86 -0.96 -4.95 16.22
N ASP A 87 -0.92 -3.73 16.73
CA ASP A 87 -1.95 -3.22 17.64
C ASP A 87 -3.15 -2.72 16.81
N LEU A 88 -4.16 -3.58 16.69
CA LEU A 88 -5.39 -3.38 15.92
C LEU A 88 -6.50 -2.66 16.70
N ARG A 89 -6.25 -2.23 17.93
CA ARG A 89 -7.30 -1.71 18.82
C ARG A 89 -7.97 -0.43 18.32
N LEU A 90 -7.25 0.39 17.54
CA LEU A 90 -7.77 1.63 16.97
C LEU A 90 -8.43 1.45 15.59
N ALA A 91 -8.32 0.27 14.97
CA ALA A 91 -8.90 0.04 13.64
C ALA A 91 -10.43 0.13 13.64
N PRO A 92 -11.18 -0.45 14.59
CA PRO A 92 -12.63 -0.27 14.65
C PRO A 92 -13.04 1.19 14.83
N ALA A 93 -12.28 1.96 15.62
CA ALA A 93 -12.54 3.39 15.82
C ALA A 93 -12.40 4.19 14.53
N ALA A 94 -11.31 3.97 13.79
CA ALA A 94 -11.09 4.62 12.52
C ALA A 94 -12.17 4.26 11.49
N LEU A 95 -12.58 2.99 11.44
CA LEU A 95 -13.64 2.53 10.53
C LEU A 95 -15.01 3.13 10.89
N LEU A 96 -15.36 3.21 12.17
CA LEU A 96 -16.62 3.81 12.62
C LEU A 96 -16.68 5.31 12.32
N VAL A 97 -15.61 6.06 12.64
CA VAL A 97 -15.50 7.49 12.31
C VAL A 97 -15.60 7.69 10.79
N TRP A 98 -14.91 6.85 10.01
CA TRP A 98 -14.97 6.94 8.56
C TRP A 98 -16.36 6.62 8.01
N ALA A 99 -17.00 5.55 8.46
CA ALA A 99 -18.37 5.22 8.08
C ALA A 99 -19.35 6.36 8.41
N ALA A 100 -19.20 6.98 9.58
CA ALA A 100 -19.98 8.16 9.97
C ALA A 100 -19.78 9.35 9.01
N THR A 101 -18.54 9.68 8.65
CA THR A 101 -18.26 10.76 7.69
C THR A 101 -18.77 10.46 6.28
N VAL A 102 -18.63 9.21 5.82
CA VAL A 102 -19.13 8.79 4.50
C VAL A 102 -20.64 8.79 4.45
N ALA A 103 -21.33 8.47 5.55
CA ALA A 103 -22.78 8.51 5.61
C ALA A 103 -23.35 9.95 5.52
N GLY A 104 -22.56 10.96 5.92
CA GLY A 104 -22.98 12.36 5.97
C GLY A 104 -23.59 12.91 4.68
N PRO A 105 -22.95 12.76 3.50
CA PRO A 105 -23.50 13.21 2.22
C PRO A 105 -24.69 12.41 1.69
N TRP A 106 -24.97 11.23 2.22
CA TRP A 106 -26.01 10.32 1.72
C TRP A 106 -27.27 10.31 2.59
N LEU A 107 -27.15 10.72 3.86
CA LEU A 107 -28.23 10.68 4.83
C LEU A 107 -28.82 12.06 5.11
N THR A 108 -30.13 12.11 5.31
CA THR A 108 -30.82 13.32 5.74
C THR A 108 -30.46 13.69 7.19
N PRO A 109 -30.59 14.97 7.59
CA PRO A 109 -30.27 15.42 8.94
C PRO A 109 -30.99 14.63 10.04
N GLY A 110 -32.27 14.27 9.81
CA GLY A 110 -33.06 13.48 10.76
C GLY A 110 -32.49 12.08 11.02
N ILE A 111 -32.06 11.38 9.97
CA ILE A 111 -31.43 10.06 10.12
C ILE A 111 -30.08 10.19 10.84
N LEU A 112 -29.28 11.22 10.51
CA LEU A 112 -28.00 11.47 11.16
C LEU A 112 -28.15 11.75 12.67
N LEU A 113 -29.22 12.43 13.09
CA LEU A 113 -29.53 12.64 14.52
C LEU A 113 -29.87 11.32 15.24
N ILE A 114 -30.61 10.42 14.59
CA ILE A 114 -30.91 9.08 15.14
C ILE A 114 -29.63 8.26 15.28
N VAL A 115 -28.79 8.26 14.25
CA VAL A 115 -27.49 7.56 14.27
C VAL A 115 -26.60 8.13 15.38
N TRP A 116 -26.51 9.46 15.49
CA TRP A 116 -25.79 10.14 16.57
C TRP A 116 -26.30 9.72 17.96
N GLY A 117 -27.61 9.76 18.18
CA GLY A 117 -28.23 9.36 19.44
C GLY A 117 -27.93 7.91 19.80
N SER A 118 -27.99 7.00 18.83
CA SER A 118 -27.70 5.57 19.04
C SER A 118 -26.23 5.31 19.43
N LEU A 119 -25.30 6.03 18.80
CA LEU A 119 -23.86 5.95 19.08
C LEU A 119 -23.53 6.53 20.47
N ALA A 120 -24.12 7.69 20.80
CA ALA A 120 -23.96 8.34 22.10
C ALA A 120 -24.52 7.49 23.25
N ALA A 121 -25.72 6.92 23.07
CA ALA A 121 -26.34 6.02 24.04
C ALA A 121 -25.49 4.76 24.26
N SER A 122 -25.01 4.14 23.18
CA SER A 122 -24.13 2.95 23.24
C SER A 122 -22.80 3.27 23.95
N ALA A 123 -22.21 4.43 23.69
CA ALA A 123 -21.01 4.90 24.40
C ALA A 123 -21.28 5.08 25.90
N GLY A 124 -22.42 5.68 26.26
CA GLY A 124 -22.85 5.90 27.65
C GLY A 124 -23.05 4.59 28.41
N VAL A 125 -23.71 3.60 27.82
CA VAL A 125 -23.89 2.26 28.42
C VAL A 125 -22.55 1.57 28.67
N LEU A 126 -21.62 1.65 27.71
CA LEU A 126 -20.28 1.07 27.88
C LEU A 126 -19.45 1.80 28.94
N LEU A 127 -19.57 3.14 29.02
CA LEU A 127 -18.91 3.93 30.05
C LEU A 127 -19.46 3.59 31.46
N ALA A 128 -20.77 3.46 31.60
CA ALA A 128 -21.39 3.02 32.85
C ALA A 128 -20.95 1.60 33.24
N ALA A 129 -20.85 0.68 32.27
CA ALA A 129 -20.33 -0.68 32.50
C ALA A 129 -18.84 -0.69 32.89
N LEU A 130 -18.04 0.26 32.40
CA LEU A 130 -16.64 0.46 32.81
C LEU A 130 -16.54 0.97 34.25
N LEU A 131 -17.35 1.96 34.61
CA LEU A 131 -17.37 2.57 35.95
C LEU A 131 -17.90 1.60 37.03
N ARG A 132 -18.85 0.73 36.69
CA ARG A 132 -19.43 -0.26 37.62
C ARG A 132 -18.55 -1.49 37.88
N ARG A 133 -17.46 -1.69 37.12
CA ARG A 133 -16.61 -2.89 37.26
C ARG A 133 -15.58 -2.75 38.37
N LYS A 134 -15.65 -3.63 39.38
CA LYS A 134 -14.60 -3.80 40.42
C LYS A 134 -13.23 -4.10 39.79
N LYS A 135 -12.14 -3.72 40.49
CA LYS A 135 -10.71 -3.76 40.05
C LYS A 135 -10.19 -5.16 39.59
N THR A 136 -10.97 -6.23 39.71
CA THR A 136 -10.61 -7.63 39.40
C THR A 136 -10.75 -8.06 37.93
N ALA A 137 -11.41 -7.31 37.05
CA ALA A 137 -11.49 -7.67 35.62
C ALA A 137 -10.13 -7.61 34.90
N GLY A 138 -9.83 -8.61 34.07
CA GLY A 138 -8.55 -8.74 33.35
C GLY A 138 -8.18 -7.51 32.51
N ARG A 139 -6.90 -7.13 32.54
CA ARG A 139 -6.32 -5.93 31.90
C ARG A 139 -6.65 -5.79 30.41
N TRP A 140 -6.81 -6.91 29.69
CA TRP A 140 -7.15 -6.93 28.26
C TRP A 140 -8.59 -6.51 27.97
N ARG A 141 -9.58 -7.04 28.70
CA ARG A 141 -11.01 -6.70 28.52
C ARG A 141 -11.29 -5.23 28.86
N ARG A 142 -10.63 -4.66 29.87
CA ARG A 142 -10.74 -3.23 30.18
C ARG A 142 -10.23 -2.36 29.05
N SER A 143 -9.03 -2.66 28.56
CA SER A 143 -8.41 -1.87 27.49
C SER A 143 -9.22 -1.92 26.19
N PHE A 144 -9.88 -3.04 25.89
CA PHE A 144 -10.76 -3.16 24.72
C PHE A 144 -12.05 -2.35 24.89
N LEU A 145 -12.72 -2.43 26.04
CA LEU A 145 -13.91 -1.62 26.31
C LEU A 145 -13.59 -0.13 26.28
N THR A 146 -12.50 0.31 26.90
CA THR A 146 -12.12 1.74 26.89
C THR A 146 -11.85 2.26 25.47
N THR A 147 -11.19 1.45 24.62
CA THR A 147 -10.97 1.85 23.22
C THR A 147 -12.26 1.86 22.43
N LEU A 148 -13.20 0.96 22.71
CA LEU A 148 -14.51 0.92 22.05
C LEU A 148 -15.40 2.09 22.48
N THR A 149 -15.41 2.46 23.76
CA THR A 149 -16.13 3.64 24.24
C THR A 149 -15.58 4.91 23.60
N ALA A 150 -14.26 5.08 23.58
CA ALA A 150 -13.62 6.22 22.90
C ALA A 150 -13.95 6.24 21.39
N ALA A 151 -13.93 5.08 20.73
CA ALA A 151 -14.32 4.92 19.34
C ALA A 151 -15.74 5.44 19.07
N LEU A 152 -16.70 5.05 19.90
CA LEU A 152 -18.10 5.45 19.75
C LEU A 152 -18.30 6.94 20.03
N MET A 153 -17.61 7.51 21.01
CA MET A 153 -17.67 8.96 21.27
C MET A 153 -17.10 9.77 20.10
N LEU A 154 -15.99 9.33 19.52
CA LEU A 154 -15.39 9.99 18.35
C LEU A 154 -16.29 9.84 17.12
N ALA A 155 -16.88 8.66 16.91
CA ALA A 155 -17.85 8.45 15.85
C ALA A 155 -19.09 9.35 16.04
N ALA A 156 -19.60 9.49 17.26
CA ALA A 156 -20.69 10.42 17.56
C ALA A 156 -20.29 11.88 17.30
N ALA A 157 -19.07 12.30 17.64
CA ALA A 157 -18.60 13.65 17.29
C ALA A 157 -18.59 13.88 15.76
N SER A 158 -18.11 12.89 15.00
CA SER A 158 -18.09 12.97 13.53
C SER A 158 -19.49 12.95 12.89
N THR A 159 -20.44 12.19 13.42
CA THR A 159 -21.83 12.20 12.94
C THR A 159 -22.53 13.51 13.28
N ALA A 160 -22.28 14.10 14.46
CA ALA A 160 -22.81 15.40 14.82
C ALA A 160 -22.33 16.49 13.84
N HIS A 161 -21.03 16.50 13.55
CA HIS A 161 -20.46 17.45 12.59
C HIS A 161 -21.03 17.24 11.17
N SER A 162 -21.16 15.99 10.73
CA SER A 162 -21.81 15.65 9.45
C SER A 162 -23.28 16.05 9.41
N ALA A 163 -24.00 15.98 10.54
CA ALA A 163 -25.40 16.41 10.65
C ALA A 163 -25.54 17.93 10.49
N VAL A 164 -24.63 18.71 11.08
CA VAL A 164 -24.60 20.18 10.91
C VAL A 164 -24.32 20.55 9.45
N SER A 165 -23.34 19.91 8.82
CA SER A 165 -23.08 20.14 7.39
C SER A 165 -24.26 19.70 6.51
N SER A 166 -24.93 18.60 6.87
CA SER A 166 -26.12 18.13 6.15
C SER A 166 -27.31 19.07 6.33
N SER A 167 -27.52 19.64 7.52
CA SER A 167 -28.63 20.59 7.76
C SER A 167 -28.46 21.89 6.99
N GLN A 168 -27.22 22.39 6.83
CA GLN A 168 -26.94 23.55 6.00
C GLN A 168 -27.24 23.31 4.51
N ARG A 169 -27.04 22.08 4.01
CA ARG A 169 -27.38 21.71 2.62
C ARG A 169 -28.88 21.54 2.39
N HIS A 170 -29.61 21.11 3.41
CA HIS A 170 -31.06 20.88 3.36
C HIS A 170 -31.85 22.06 3.94
N ASP A 171 -31.23 23.24 4.03
CA ASP A 171 -31.97 24.46 4.35
C ASP A 171 -33.03 24.69 3.25
N GLU A 172 -34.28 24.80 3.64
CA GLU A 172 -35.45 24.81 2.75
C GLU A 172 -35.32 25.90 1.69
N GLN A 173 -34.91 27.10 2.09
CA GLN A 173 -34.73 28.24 1.19
C GLN A 173 -33.59 28.06 0.19
N VAL A 174 -32.47 27.47 0.62
CA VAL A 174 -31.30 27.24 -0.23
C VAL A 174 -31.56 26.10 -1.20
N SER A 175 -32.15 25.01 -0.72
CA SER A 175 -32.45 23.82 -1.51
C SER A 175 -33.48 24.08 -2.60
N GLU A 176 -34.50 24.92 -2.33
CA GLU A 176 -35.49 25.34 -3.32
C GLU A 176 -34.85 26.18 -4.44
N LEU A 177 -33.97 27.14 -4.11
CA LEU A 177 -33.24 27.94 -5.09
C LEU A 177 -32.34 27.08 -6.01
N ILE A 178 -31.69 26.07 -5.43
CA ILE A 178 -30.83 25.13 -6.17
C ILE A 178 -31.69 24.24 -7.09
N ALA A 179 -32.81 23.71 -6.58
CA ALA A 179 -33.73 22.86 -7.35
C ALA A 179 -34.39 23.63 -8.49
N ALA A 180 -34.75 24.90 -8.26
CA ALA A 180 -35.32 25.80 -9.26
C ALA A 180 -34.31 26.28 -10.33
N GLY A 181 -33.01 26.03 -10.12
CA GLY A 181 -31.97 26.50 -11.04
C GLY A 181 -31.83 28.02 -11.08
N ALA A 182 -32.12 28.68 -9.95
CA ALA A 182 -32.21 30.14 -9.87
C ALA A 182 -30.89 30.84 -10.22
N SER A 183 -31.00 32.05 -10.76
CA SER A 183 -29.84 32.93 -10.98
C SER A 183 -29.54 33.68 -9.68
N ALA A 184 -28.33 33.54 -9.18
CA ALA A 184 -27.90 34.15 -7.93
C ALA A 184 -26.56 34.86 -8.08
N VAL A 185 -26.35 35.88 -7.24
CA VAL A 185 -25.05 36.51 -7.03
C VAL A 185 -24.47 35.94 -5.74
N ALA A 186 -23.33 35.26 -5.84
CA ALA A 186 -22.64 34.68 -4.71
C ALA A 186 -21.35 35.46 -4.42
N GLU A 187 -21.10 35.73 -3.14
CA GLU A 187 -19.76 36.08 -2.67
C GLU A 187 -19.13 34.81 -2.12
N ALA A 188 -18.10 34.34 -2.80
CA ALA A 188 -17.49 33.06 -2.57
C ALA A 188 -16.00 33.22 -2.33
N GLU A 189 -15.52 32.57 -1.27
CA GLU A 189 -14.11 32.44 -0.97
C GLU A 189 -13.55 31.21 -1.69
N ILE A 190 -12.48 31.37 -2.46
CA ILE A 190 -11.87 30.26 -3.20
C ILE A 190 -11.13 29.34 -2.22
N THR A 191 -11.54 28.07 -2.15
CA THR A 191 -10.97 27.08 -1.23
C THR A 191 -10.01 26.11 -1.90
N GLY A 192 -10.04 25.99 -3.23
CA GLY A 192 -9.17 25.09 -3.99
C GLY A 192 -8.57 25.75 -5.24
N ALA A 193 -7.47 25.18 -5.73
CA ALA A 193 -6.86 25.62 -6.97
C ALA A 193 -7.76 25.34 -8.19
N PRO A 194 -7.76 26.20 -9.21
CA PRO A 194 -8.56 26.04 -10.41
C PRO A 194 -8.12 24.80 -11.20
N ARG A 195 -9.08 23.99 -11.65
CA ARG A 195 -8.85 22.80 -12.47
C ARG A 195 -9.49 22.94 -13.84
N ALA A 196 -8.74 22.72 -14.90
CA ALA A 196 -9.27 22.68 -16.25
C ALA A 196 -10.22 21.47 -16.42
N LEU A 197 -11.43 21.73 -16.91
CA LEU A 197 -12.42 20.72 -17.23
C LEU A 197 -12.23 20.30 -18.69
N LYS A 198 -11.91 19.01 -18.89
CA LYS A 198 -11.64 18.43 -20.22
C LYS A 198 -12.92 18.16 -21.04
N THR A 199 -14.10 18.20 -20.41
CA THR A 199 -15.38 17.94 -21.08
C THR A 199 -16.03 19.26 -21.52
N PRO A 200 -16.33 19.44 -22.83
CA PRO A 200 -17.07 20.59 -23.34
C PRO A 200 -18.37 20.76 -22.58
N GLY A 201 -18.67 21.99 -22.16
CA GLY A 201 -19.92 22.28 -21.48
C GLY A 201 -21.12 22.20 -22.44
N PRO A 202 -22.36 22.24 -21.90
CA PRO A 202 -23.58 22.38 -22.71
C PRO A 202 -23.57 23.61 -23.63
N SER A 203 -22.72 24.59 -23.34
CA SER A 203 -22.50 25.81 -24.12
C SER A 203 -21.45 25.69 -25.24
N GLY A 204 -20.87 24.49 -25.48
CA GLY A 204 -19.88 24.26 -26.53
C GLY A 204 -18.51 24.89 -26.30
N ARG A 205 -18.28 25.59 -25.17
CA ARG A 205 -16.96 26.14 -24.82
C ARG A 205 -16.01 25.01 -24.40
N ALA A 206 -14.89 24.91 -25.12
CA ALA A 206 -13.85 23.91 -24.90
C ALA A 206 -13.05 24.15 -23.60
N GLU A 207 -12.85 25.41 -23.22
CA GLU A 207 -12.03 25.77 -22.07
C GLU A 207 -12.88 26.26 -20.90
N ARG A 208 -13.16 25.34 -19.98
CA ARG A 208 -13.84 25.66 -18.71
C ARG A 208 -12.94 25.31 -17.54
N TRP A 209 -13.07 26.07 -16.47
CA TRP A 209 -12.36 25.84 -15.23
C TRP A 209 -13.36 25.56 -14.11
N SER A 210 -13.10 24.52 -13.32
CA SER A 210 -13.82 24.25 -12.06
C SER A 210 -12.97 24.74 -10.90
N VAL A 211 -13.57 25.51 -10.01
CA VAL A 211 -12.93 26.04 -8.81
C VAL A 211 -13.79 25.69 -7.61
N ALA A 212 -13.19 25.06 -6.59
CA ALA A 212 -13.87 24.83 -5.33
C ALA A 212 -13.91 26.14 -4.54
N ALA A 213 -15.09 26.51 -4.05
CA ALA A 213 -15.30 27.73 -3.29
C ALA A 213 -16.29 27.50 -2.14
N ALA A 214 -16.21 28.33 -1.10
CA ALA A 214 -17.20 28.41 -0.05
C ALA A 214 -17.98 29.71 -0.22
N VAL A 215 -19.27 29.60 -0.56
CA VAL A 215 -20.17 30.76 -0.55
C VAL A 215 -20.29 31.23 0.89
N ARG A 216 -20.22 32.55 1.11
CA ARG A 216 -20.48 33.21 2.40
C ARG A 216 -21.82 33.93 2.37
N THR A 217 -22.10 34.60 1.25
CA THR A 217 -23.37 35.29 1.02
C THR A 217 -23.92 34.91 -0.36
N LEU A 218 -25.23 34.66 -0.39
CA LEU A 218 -25.96 34.33 -1.61
C LEU A 218 -27.10 35.33 -1.75
N THR A 219 -27.20 35.99 -2.91
CA THR A 219 -28.26 36.94 -3.21
C THR A 219 -29.09 36.44 -4.39
N SER A 220 -30.38 36.22 -4.18
CA SER A 220 -31.32 35.80 -5.23
C SER A 220 -32.65 36.52 -5.04
N GLY A 221 -33.24 37.04 -6.13
CA GLY A 221 -34.55 37.73 -6.07
C GLY A 221 -34.60 38.94 -5.12
N GLY A 222 -33.47 39.60 -4.83
CA GLY A 222 -33.39 40.72 -3.90
C GLY A 222 -33.26 40.33 -2.42
N GLN A 223 -33.29 39.04 -2.08
CA GLN A 223 -33.00 38.56 -0.73
C GLN A 223 -31.54 38.16 -0.59
N VAL A 224 -30.92 38.55 0.53
CA VAL A 224 -29.54 38.18 0.88
C VAL A 224 -29.59 37.10 1.96
N MET A 225 -28.96 35.98 1.69
CA MET A 225 -28.85 34.84 2.59
C MET A 225 -27.40 34.67 3.01
N HIS A 226 -27.17 34.38 4.29
CA HIS A 226 -25.85 34.10 4.83
C HIS A 226 -25.75 32.62 5.09
N ALA A 227 -24.89 31.95 4.33
CA ALA A 227 -24.74 30.51 4.41
C ALA A 227 -23.29 30.15 4.06
N HIS A 228 -22.71 29.20 4.80
CA HIS A 228 -21.41 28.62 4.48
C HIS A 228 -21.62 27.36 3.62
N LEU A 229 -21.75 27.56 2.31
CA LEU A 229 -22.07 26.47 1.39
C LEU A 229 -20.84 26.12 0.54
N PRO A 230 -20.33 24.88 0.61
CA PRO A 230 -19.31 24.42 -0.31
C PRO A 230 -19.91 24.30 -1.71
N VAL A 231 -19.38 25.03 -2.69
CA VAL A 231 -19.89 25.10 -4.06
C VAL A 231 -18.74 24.88 -5.05
N VAL A 232 -19.03 24.20 -6.15
CA VAL A 232 -18.11 24.17 -7.30
C VAL A 232 -18.54 25.26 -8.28
N ILE A 233 -17.66 26.24 -8.50
CA ILE A 233 -17.89 27.26 -9.51
C ILE A 233 -17.30 26.77 -10.84
N ILE A 234 -18.10 26.77 -11.90
CA ILE A 234 -17.68 26.43 -13.25
C ILE A 234 -17.74 27.68 -14.10
N GLY A 235 -16.58 28.14 -14.58
CA GLY A 235 -16.45 29.35 -15.39
C GLY A 235 -15.57 29.16 -16.63
N GLY A 236 -15.37 30.24 -17.40
CA GLY A 236 -14.47 30.27 -18.56
C GLY A 236 -13.00 30.50 -18.18
N GLN A 237 -12.15 30.85 -19.17
CA GLN A 237 -10.71 31.09 -18.98
C GLN A 237 -10.37 32.08 -17.85
N GLU A 238 -11.20 33.09 -17.62
CA GLU A 238 -11.06 34.10 -16.54
C GLU A 238 -10.80 33.48 -15.15
N TRP A 239 -11.25 32.25 -14.94
CA TRP A 239 -11.14 31.54 -13.66
C TRP A 239 -9.80 30.83 -13.47
N GLN A 240 -8.96 30.73 -14.52
CA GLN A 240 -7.64 30.10 -14.48
C GLN A 240 -6.68 30.73 -13.46
N HIS A 241 -6.81 32.04 -13.24
CA HIS A 241 -5.88 32.81 -12.40
C HIS A 241 -6.39 33.05 -10.98
N THR A 242 -7.50 32.40 -10.60
CA THR A 242 -8.04 32.52 -9.24
C THR A 242 -7.14 31.82 -8.23
N GLY A 243 -6.86 32.53 -7.13
CA GLY A 243 -5.99 32.05 -6.04
C GLY A 243 -6.81 31.60 -4.84
N THR A 244 -6.34 30.56 -4.15
CA THR A 244 -6.92 30.12 -2.87
C THR A 244 -6.92 31.27 -1.85
N GLY A 245 -8.02 31.41 -1.12
CA GLY A 245 -8.26 32.47 -0.13
C GLY A 245 -8.80 33.79 -0.70
N GLN A 246 -8.94 33.93 -2.03
CA GLN A 246 -9.54 35.13 -2.61
C GLN A 246 -11.05 35.16 -2.38
N LEU A 247 -11.57 36.31 -1.98
CA LEU A 247 -13.01 36.56 -1.91
C LEU A 247 -13.48 37.18 -3.23
N LEU A 248 -14.31 36.45 -3.97
CA LEU A 248 -14.78 36.83 -5.30
C LEU A 248 -16.30 36.95 -5.30
N ARG A 249 -16.81 37.94 -6.03
CA ARG A 249 -18.23 38.06 -6.37
C ARG A 249 -18.45 37.46 -7.75
N VAL A 250 -19.44 36.58 -7.86
CA VAL A 250 -19.82 35.93 -9.12
C VAL A 250 -21.34 35.89 -9.26
N SER A 251 -21.82 36.11 -10.47
CA SER A 251 -23.21 35.84 -10.83
C SER A 251 -23.30 34.57 -11.67
N GLY A 252 -24.28 33.73 -11.39
CA GLY A 252 -24.43 32.46 -12.09
C GLY A 252 -25.73 31.74 -11.76
N LYS A 253 -25.97 30.64 -12.46
CA LYS A 253 -27.08 29.73 -12.15
C LYS A 253 -26.61 28.64 -11.20
N LEU A 254 -27.39 28.40 -10.16
CA LEU A 254 -27.19 27.27 -9.25
C LEU A 254 -27.75 26.00 -9.89
N ARG A 255 -27.11 24.86 -9.63
CA ARG A 255 -27.58 23.54 -10.01
C ARG A 255 -27.34 22.54 -8.88
N PRO A 256 -28.21 21.54 -8.73
CA PRO A 256 -27.95 20.46 -7.79
C PRO A 256 -26.67 19.71 -8.19
N PRO A 257 -25.86 19.29 -7.21
CA PRO A 257 -24.70 18.45 -7.45
C PRO A 257 -25.14 17.00 -7.73
N ASP A 258 -24.24 16.19 -8.32
CA ASP A 258 -24.50 14.75 -8.47
C ASP A 258 -24.66 14.08 -7.09
N PRO A 259 -25.51 13.05 -6.95
CA PRO A 259 -25.69 12.34 -5.68
C PRO A 259 -24.36 11.84 -5.09
N GLY A 260 -24.15 12.03 -3.79
CA GLY A 260 -22.95 11.59 -3.07
C GLY A 260 -21.76 12.56 -3.14
N ARG A 261 -21.89 13.70 -3.81
CA ARG A 261 -20.94 14.82 -3.75
C ARG A 261 -21.00 15.52 -2.39
N VAL A 262 -19.89 16.12 -1.99
CA VAL A 262 -19.81 16.84 -0.71
C VAL A 262 -20.36 18.26 -0.89
N GLU A 263 -20.18 18.81 -2.08
CA GLU A 263 -20.59 20.14 -2.46
C GLU A 263 -22.12 20.28 -2.39
N ALA A 264 -22.59 21.42 -1.92
CA ALA A 264 -24.00 21.75 -1.78
C ALA A 264 -24.64 22.13 -3.11
N ALA A 265 -23.88 22.76 -4.01
CA ALA A 265 -24.35 23.20 -5.33
C ALA A 265 -23.20 23.30 -6.34
N ILE A 266 -23.58 23.33 -7.62
CA ILE A 266 -22.71 23.74 -8.72
C ILE A 266 -23.19 25.11 -9.20
N LEU A 267 -22.30 26.11 -9.20
CA LEU A 267 -22.60 27.44 -9.72
C LEU A 267 -21.95 27.60 -11.10
N THR A 268 -22.76 27.64 -12.15
CA THR A 268 -22.27 27.95 -13.50
C THR A 268 -22.17 29.45 -13.65
N ALA A 269 -20.95 29.98 -13.67
CA ALA A 269 -20.66 31.41 -13.71
C ALA A 269 -21.07 32.00 -15.07
N SER A 270 -21.88 33.05 -15.02
CA SER A 270 -22.29 33.86 -16.17
C SER A 270 -21.42 35.11 -16.34
N SER A 271 -20.69 35.49 -15.29
CA SER A 271 -19.80 36.66 -15.25
C SER A 271 -18.34 36.27 -14.94
N PRO A 272 -17.36 37.12 -15.32
CA PRO A 272 -16.00 37.00 -14.83
C PRO A 272 -15.94 37.24 -13.30
N PRO A 273 -14.97 36.67 -12.60
CA PRO A 273 -14.83 36.85 -11.16
C PRO A 273 -14.45 38.29 -10.83
N VAL A 274 -15.25 38.96 -9.99
CA VAL A 274 -14.94 40.30 -9.47
C VAL A 274 -14.29 40.14 -8.10
N GLN A 275 -13.03 40.53 -7.96
CA GLN A 275 -12.33 40.42 -6.69
C GLN A 275 -12.84 41.47 -5.69
N LEU A 276 -13.37 41.00 -4.55
CA LEU A 276 -13.85 41.86 -3.47
C LEU A 276 -12.75 42.14 -2.44
N ALA A 277 -11.93 41.13 -2.14
CA ALA A 277 -10.79 41.25 -1.25
C ALA A 277 -9.63 40.37 -1.72
N ALA A 278 -8.40 40.86 -1.56
CA ALA A 278 -7.21 40.04 -1.67
C ALA A 278 -7.15 39.06 -0.49
N SER A 279 -6.68 37.84 -0.73
CA SER A 279 -6.43 36.90 0.37
C SER A 279 -5.32 37.43 1.28
N GLU A 280 -5.27 36.93 2.51
CA GLU A 280 -4.13 37.17 3.39
C GLU A 280 -2.82 36.73 2.72
N ASN A 281 -1.74 37.50 2.91
CA ASN A 281 -0.46 37.32 2.21
C ASN A 281 0.11 35.90 2.34
N TRP A 282 -0.12 35.22 3.47
CA TRP A 282 0.40 33.87 3.70
C TRP A 282 -0.33 32.79 2.88
N GLN A 283 -1.57 33.02 2.45
CA GLN A 283 -2.33 32.10 1.59
C GLN A 283 -1.91 32.22 0.11
N GLN A 284 -1.50 33.41 -0.32
CA GLN A 284 -0.98 33.67 -1.67
C GLN A 284 0.52 33.40 -1.83
N ALA A 285 1.29 33.47 -0.74
CA ALA A 285 2.74 33.26 -0.76
C ALA A 285 3.20 31.95 -1.44
N PRO A 286 2.56 30.78 -1.22
CA PRO A 286 2.95 29.53 -1.88
C PRO A 286 2.78 29.62 -3.40
N ALA A 287 1.64 30.14 -3.87
CA ALA A 287 1.35 30.27 -5.29
C ALA A 287 2.30 31.28 -5.97
N ALA A 288 2.62 32.39 -5.29
CA ALA A 288 3.59 33.36 -5.78
C ALA A 288 5.01 32.77 -5.86
N LEU A 289 5.41 31.98 -4.87
CA LEU A 289 6.69 31.30 -4.82
C LEU A 289 6.80 30.21 -5.90
N GLY A 290 5.74 29.43 -6.12
CA GLY A 290 5.62 28.47 -7.22
C GLY A 290 5.83 29.14 -8.58
N LYS A 291 5.13 30.26 -8.84
CA LYS A 291 5.29 31.04 -10.08
C LYS A 291 6.71 31.57 -10.27
N ARG A 292 7.35 32.08 -9.21
CA ARG A 292 8.76 32.54 -9.24
C ARG A 292 9.73 31.40 -9.51
N PHE A 293 9.47 30.23 -8.94
CA PHE A 293 10.29 29.05 -9.20
C PHE A 293 10.10 28.53 -10.63
N ALA A 294 8.86 28.50 -11.13
CA ALA A 294 8.56 28.14 -12.51
C ALA A 294 9.22 29.08 -13.52
N SER A 295 9.23 30.39 -13.27
CA SER A 295 9.94 31.35 -14.13
C SER A 295 11.46 31.16 -14.07
N ALA A 296 12.03 30.87 -12.89
CA ALA A 296 13.46 30.55 -12.74
C ALA A 296 13.86 29.23 -13.43
N ALA A 297 12.92 28.33 -13.64
CA ALA A 297 13.10 27.06 -14.35
C ALA A 297 12.80 27.14 -15.86
N ALA A 298 12.44 28.32 -16.39
CA ALA A 298 11.95 28.47 -17.76
C ALA A 298 12.98 28.15 -18.86
N TRP A 299 14.27 28.13 -18.53
CA TRP A 299 15.36 27.81 -19.45
C TRP A 299 15.60 26.29 -19.62
N LEU A 300 14.97 25.46 -18.79
CA LEU A 300 15.07 24.00 -18.89
C LEU A 300 14.36 23.46 -20.14
N ALA A 301 14.70 22.21 -20.51
CA ALA A 301 14.01 21.47 -21.56
C ALA A 301 12.49 21.41 -21.32
N PRO A 302 11.65 21.34 -22.37
CA PRO A 302 10.19 21.46 -22.25
C PRO A 302 9.55 20.57 -21.19
N ASP A 303 9.89 19.28 -21.17
CA ASP A 303 9.35 18.33 -20.21
C ASP A 303 9.80 18.62 -18.78
N ALA A 304 11.09 18.94 -18.58
CA ALA A 304 11.64 19.26 -17.26
C ALA A 304 11.08 20.58 -16.70
N ARG A 305 10.91 21.58 -17.56
CA ARG A 305 10.33 22.90 -17.24
C ARG A 305 8.90 22.79 -16.74
N GLY A 306 8.10 21.88 -17.30
CA GLY A 306 6.73 21.63 -16.85
C GLY A 306 6.64 20.73 -15.61
N LEU A 307 7.48 19.69 -15.54
CA LEU A 307 7.41 18.67 -14.49
C LEU A 307 8.07 19.11 -13.17
N LEU A 308 9.19 19.84 -13.21
CA LEU A 308 9.95 20.22 -12.02
C LEU A 308 9.15 21.13 -11.06
N PRO A 309 8.47 22.20 -11.52
CA PRO A 309 7.63 23.02 -10.65
C PRO A 309 6.49 22.22 -10.01
N GLY A 310 5.86 21.31 -10.75
CA GLY A 310 4.80 20.43 -10.23
C GLY A 310 5.31 19.49 -9.14
N MET A 311 6.46 18.85 -9.36
CA MET A 311 7.10 17.94 -8.39
C MET A 311 7.50 18.62 -7.08
N VAL A 312 7.92 19.91 -7.13
CA VAL A 312 8.52 20.62 -6.00
C VAL A 312 7.52 21.55 -5.30
N THR A 313 6.79 22.35 -6.07
CA THR A 313 5.91 23.42 -5.57
C THR A 313 4.43 23.11 -5.75
N GLY A 314 4.09 22.08 -6.52
CA GLY A 314 2.69 21.69 -6.79
C GLY A 314 2.06 22.45 -7.96
N ASP A 315 2.81 23.36 -8.60
CA ASP A 315 2.33 24.08 -9.78
C ASP A 315 2.39 23.18 -11.03
N THR A 316 1.24 22.64 -11.43
CA THR A 316 1.09 21.82 -12.63
C THR A 316 0.79 22.64 -13.89
N GLY A 317 0.74 23.97 -13.82
CA GLY A 317 0.31 24.82 -14.94
C GLY A 317 1.25 24.77 -16.15
N GLY A 318 2.51 24.38 -15.96
CA GLY A 318 3.49 24.23 -17.04
C GLY A 318 3.56 22.83 -17.66
N LEU A 319 2.80 21.85 -17.16
CA LEU A 319 2.87 20.47 -17.63
C LEU A 319 2.12 20.31 -18.97
N SER A 320 2.79 19.78 -19.99
CA SER A 320 2.16 19.51 -21.29
C SER A 320 1.14 18.37 -21.20
N GLU A 321 0.06 18.46 -21.96
CA GLU A 321 -0.99 17.42 -21.97
C GLU A 321 -0.47 16.05 -22.42
N GLU A 322 0.48 16.04 -23.36
CA GLU A 322 1.16 14.82 -23.79
C GLU A 322 1.90 14.14 -22.65
N LEU A 323 2.67 14.91 -21.88
CA LEU A 323 3.43 14.39 -20.76
C LEU A 323 2.50 13.97 -19.61
N GLU A 324 1.45 14.74 -19.34
CA GLU A 324 0.41 14.34 -18.37
C GLU A 324 -0.20 12.98 -18.77
N THR A 325 -0.53 12.80 -20.04
CA THR A 325 -1.10 11.57 -20.57
C THR A 325 -0.11 10.40 -20.51
N ALA A 326 1.16 10.63 -20.85
CA ALA A 326 2.21 9.63 -20.71
C ALA A 326 2.40 9.22 -19.22
N MET A 327 2.48 10.19 -18.31
CA MET A 327 2.58 9.92 -16.86
C MET A 327 1.36 9.15 -16.35
N LYS A 328 0.17 9.42 -16.91
CA LYS A 328 -1.07 8.71 -16.58
C LYS A 328 -1.09 7.27 -17.09
N SER A 329 -0.61 7.02 -18.31
CA SER A 329 -0.58 5.66 -18.89
C SER A 329 0.40 4.74 -18.15
N VAL A 330 1.48 5.28 -17.60
CA VAL A 330 2.46 4.52 -16.81
C VAL A 330 2.28 4.62 -15.29
N GLY A 331 1.17 5.19 -14.80
CA GLY A 331 0.86 5.23 -13.37
C GLY A 331 1.74 6.15 -12.51
N LEU A 332 2.40 7.13 -13.12
CA LEU A 332 3.29 8.10 -12.47
C LEU A 332 2.62 9.44 -12.15
N THR A 333 1.29 9.59 -12.36
CA THR A 333 0.56 10.84 -12.07
C THR A 333 0.72 11.35 -10.64
N HIS A 334 0.96 10.46 -9.67
CA HIS A 334 1.23 10.86 -8.28
C HIS A 334 2.54 11.63 -8.09
N LEU A 335 3.41 11.68 -9.12
CA LEU A 335 4.64 12.47 -9.15
C LEU A 335 4.47 13.82 -9.85
N THR A 336 3.39 14.08 -10.59
CA THR A 336 3.25 15.35 -11.33
C THR A 336 2.94 16.53 -10.41
N ALA A 337 2.48 16.25 -9.20
CA ALA A 337 2.21 17.23 -8.16
C ALA A 337 2.88 16.81 -6.85
N VAL A 338 2.83 17.68 -5.84
CA VAL A 338 3.40 17.37 -4.52
C VAL A 338 2.59 16.28 -3.83
N SER A 339 3.27 15.18 -3.49
CA SER A 339 2.67 14.02 -2.84
C SER A 339 3.27 13.72 -1.46
N GLY A 340 2.69 12.74 -0.75
CA GLY A 340 3.19 12.33 0.56
C GLY A 340 4.58 11.69 0.54
N ALA A 341 5.02 11.19 -0.62
CA ALA A 341 6.40 10.75 -0.81
C ALA A 341 7.38 11.93 -0.67
N ASN A 342 7.05 13.10 -1.22
CA ASN A 342 7.86 14.31 -1.06
C ASN A 342 7.99 14.72 0.41
N CYS A 343 6.87 14.72 1.14
CA CYS A 343 6.87 15.00 2.58
C CYS A 343 7.77 14.03 3.35
N SER A 344 7.71 12.73 3.01
CA SER A 344 8.51 11.69 3.65
C SER A 344 10.00 11.80 3.33
N LEU A 345 10.34 12.15 2.09
CA LEU A 345 11.72 12.39 1.64
C LEU A 345 12.34 13.60 2.35
N ILE A 346 11.60 14.71 2.43
CA ILE A 346 12.05 15.93 3.11
C ILE A 346 12.23 15.68 4.61
N LEU A 347 11.22 15.06 5.24
CA LEU A 347 11.31 14.70 6.65
C LEU A 347 12.50 13.77 6.92
N GLY A 348 12.71 12.77 6.06
CA GLY A 348 13.86 11.85 6.13
C GLY A 348 15.20 12.57 5.97
N ALA A 349 15.32 13.47 4.99
CA ALA A 349 16.53 14.25 4.73
C ALA A 349 16.86 15.17 5.92
N LEU A 350 15.86 15.87 6.47
CA LEU A 350 16.03 16.73 7.65
C LEU A 350 16.46 15.92 8.88
N LEU A 351 15.88 14.74 9.10
CA LEU A 351 16.30 13.86 10.19
C LEU A 351 17.72 13.35 10.02
N LEU A 352 18.11 12.97 8.80
CA LEU A 352 19.47 12.52 8.52
C LEU A 352 20.48 13.65 8.73
N ALA A 353 20.17 14.87 8.26
CA ALA A 353 21.00 16.06 8.47
C ALA A 353 21.11 16.44 9.96
N ALA A 354 20.00 16.44 10.71
CA ALA A 354 20.04 16.70 12.15
C ALA A 354 20.85 15.63 12.91
N ARG A 355 20.77 14.36 12.47
CA ARG A 355 21.54 13.27 13.07
C ARG A 355 23.03 13.30 12.69
N SER A 356 23.39 13.73 11.49
CA SER A 356 24.81 13.89 11.09
C SER A 356 25.49 14.99 11.91
N LEU A 357 24.73 16.02 12.29
CA LEU A 357 25.15 17.06 13.25
C LEU A 357 25.17 16.57 14.72
N ARG A 358 24.96 15.28 14.97
CA ARG A 358 24.97 14.63 16.30
C ARG A 358 23.94 15.17 17.30
N LEU A 359 22.83 15.77 16.83
CA LEU A 359 21.76 16.23 17.71
C LEU A 359 21.07 15.05 18.42
N ALA A 360 20.59 15.31 19.65
CA ALA A 360 19.76 14.37 20.38
C ALA A 360 18.41 14.11 19.66
N ARG A 361 17.73 13.02 20.03
CA ARG A 361 16.51 12.56 19.33
C ARG A 361 15.37 13.60 19.32
N LEU A 362 15.18 14.31 20.43
CA LEU A 362 14.13 15.32 20.58
C LEU A 362 14.39 16.59 19.74
N PRO A 363 15.56 17.25 19.81
CA PRO A 363 15.82 18.42 18.97
C PRO A 363 15.87 18.06 17.49
N ALA A 364 16.39 16.87 17.11
CA ALA A 364 16.34 16.41 15.73
C ALA A 364 14.89 16.24 15.22
N ALA A 365 13.99 15.71 16.07
CA ALA A 365 12.57 15.62 15.74
C ALA A 365 11.90 17.01 15.66
N ALA A 366 12.21 17.93 16.57
CA ALA A 366 11.66 19.28 16.53
C ALA A 366 12.06 20.03 15.25
N ILE A 367 13.33 19.95 14.85
CA ILE A 367 13.83 20.56 13.61
C ILE A 367 13.16 19.94 12.38
N ALA A 368 13.06 18.61 12.34
CA ALA A 368 12.43 17.93 11.21
C ALA A 368 10.93 18.25 11.10
N LEU A 369 10.24 18.43 12.23
CA LEU A 369 8.84 18.86 12.26
C LEU A 369 8.68 20.32 11.83
N ALA A 370 9.57 21.20 12.30
CA ALA A 370 9.59 22.61 11.89
C ALA A 370 9.86 22.76 10.39
N GLY A 371 10.84 22.03 9.85
CA GLY A 371 11.14 22.03 8.42
C GLY A 371 10.02 21.42 7.58
N LEU A 372 9.33 20.39 8.08
CA LEU A 372 8.13 19.87 7.42
C LEU A 372 7.00 20.92 7.42
N GLY A 373 6.77 21.62 8.52
CA GLY A 373 5.80 22.71 8.60
C GLY A 373 6.12 23.86 7.63
N LEU A 374 7.41 24.23 7.53
CA LEU A 374 7.87 25.22 6.56
C LEU A 374 7.65 24.73 5.12
N PHE A 375 7.89 23.45 4.83
CA PHE A 375 7.59 22.88 3.52
C PHE A 375 6.09 22.92 3.19
N VAL A 376 5.21 22.60 4.14
CA VAL A 376 3.75 22.73 3.94
C VAL A 376 3.36 24.20 3.70
N LEU A 377 3.96 25.14 4.42
CA LEU A 377 3.74 26.57 4.19
C LEU A 377 4.29 27.03 2.83
N MET A 378 5.35 26.40 2.33
CA MET A 378 5.98 26.71 1.04
C MET A 378 5.15 26.23 -0.15
N VAL A 379 4.60 25.02 -0.07
CA VAL A 379 3.78 24.39 -1.13
C VAL A 379 2.31 24.83 -1.04
N GLY A 380 1.86 25.18 0.16
CA GLY A 380 0.46 25.47 0.45
C GLY A 380 -0.27 24.25 1.03
N PRO A 381 -1.38 24.49 1.73
CA PRO A 381 -2.17 23.45 2.39
C PRO A 381 -3.03 22.67 1.37
N ASP A 382 -2.42 21.82 0.55
CA ASP A 382 -3.16 20.84 -0.25
C ASP A 382 -3.60 19.67 0.66
N ALA A 383 -4.81 19.16 0.45
CA ALA A 383 -5.33 17.97 1.12
C ALA A 383 -4.33 16.79 1.09
N SER A 384 -3.56 16.60 0.01
CA SER A 384 -2.53 15.55 -0.05
C SER A 384 -1.36 15.78 0.91
N VAL A 385 -0.89 17.02 0.97
CA VAL A 385 0.24 17.45 1.80
C VAL A 385 -0.14 17.45 3.29
N LEU A 386 -1.35 17.89 3.62
CA LEU A 386 -1.88 17.87 4.99
C LEU A 386 -1.96 16.45 5.56
N ARG A 387 -2.44 15.49 4.76
CA ARG A 387 -2.48 14.07 5.16
C ARG A 387 -1.08 13.54 5.45
N ALA A 388 -0.14 13.77 4.53
CA ALA A 388 1.21 13.27 4.64
C ALA A 388 1.98 13.92 5.79
N SER A 389 1.81 15.23 5.99
CA SER A 389 2.46 15.96 7.08
C SER A 389 1.97 15.52 8.45
N LEU A 390 0.66 15.28 8.62
CA LEU A 390 0.11 14.73 9.86
C LEU A 390 0.63 13.31 10.13
N MET A 391 0.62 12.43 9.12
CA MET A 391 1.18 11.07 9.26
C MET A 391 2.67 11.12 9.61
N GLY A 392 3.44 12.01 8.98
CA GLY A 392 4.85 12.24 9.26
C GLY A 392 5.10 12.75 10.68
N ALA A 393 4.30 13.72 11.14
CA ALA A 393 4.37 14.26 12.48
C ALA A 393 4.09 13.20 13.55
N ILE A 394 3.05 12.39 13.35
CA ILE A 394 2.70 11.28 14.25
C ILE A 394 3.81 10.22 14.25
N ALA A 395 4.34 9.85 13.08
CA ALA A 395 5.45 8.91 12.96
C ALA A 395 6.70 9.43 13.70
N LEU A 396 6.98 10.72 13.58
CA LEU A 396 8.12 11.35 14.24
C LEU A 396 7.95 11.41 15.76
N ALA A 397 6.78 11.79 16.25
CA ALA A 397 6.45 11.77 17.68
C ALA A 397 6.61 10.35 18.25
N SER A 398 6.27 9.31 17.48
CA SER A 398 6.48 7.92 17.88
C SER A 398 7.96 7.53 18.00
N LEU A 399 8.77 8.03 17.07
CA LEU A 399 10.20 7.76 17.02
C LEU A 399 10.92 8.47 18.18
N ALA A 400 10.53 9.71 18.45
CA ALA A 400 10.97 10.49 19.60
C ALA A 400 10.60 9.81 20.93
N GLY A 401 9.37 9.29 21.05
CA GLY A 401 8.90 8.55 22.22
C GLY A 401 9.42 7.11 22.35
N GLY A 402 10.30 6.66 21.45
CA GLY A 402 10.90 5.31 21.50
C GLY A 402 9.95 4.16 21.17
N ARG A 403 8.73 4.44 20.71
CA ARG A 403 7.67 3.44 20.43
C ARG A 403 7.61 3.05 18.96
N ALA A 404 8.77 2.76 18.36
CA ALA A 404 8.86 2.34 16.97
C ALA A 404 8.04 1.06 16.72
N GLY A 405 7.26 1.01 15.63
CA GLY A 405 6.60 -0.23 15.17
C GLY A 405 5.08 -0.32 15.37
N ARG A 406 4.39 0.76 15.76
CA ARG A 406 2.92 0.85 15.75
C ARG A 406 2.35 1.57 14.52
N GLY A 407 2.91 1.29 13.34
CA GLY A 407 2.54 1.99 12.09
C GLY A 407 1.04 2.00 11.83
N LEU A 408 0.35 0.87 12.06
CA LEU A 408 -1.10 0.78 11.87
C LEU A 408 -1.89 1.66 12.85
N SER A 409 -1.49 1.68 14.12
CA SER A 409 -2.14 2.51 15.14
C SER A 409 -2.00 4.00 14.84
N PHE A 410 -0.86 4.41 14.29
CA PHE A 410 -0.63 5.79 13.84
C PHE A 410 -1.43 6.14 12.60
N LEU A 411 -1.59 5.20 11.66
CA LEU A 411 -2.48 5.37 10.53
C LEU A 411 -3.94 5.57 11.00
N CYS A 412 -4.42 4.74 11.93
CA CYS A 412 -5.76 4.90 12.51
C CYS A 412 -5.93 6.26 13.21
N LEU A 413 -4.93 6.68 13.99
CA LEU A 413 -4.96 7.98 14.67
C LEU A 413 -5.00 9.15 13.66
N ALA A 414 -4.20 9.09 12.60
CA ALA A 414 -4.20 10.09 11.54
C ALA A 414 -5.55 10.16 10.83
N VAL A 415 -6.14 9.01 10.48
CA VAL A 415 -7.48 8.93 9.86
C VAL A 415 -8.54 9.56 10.75
N ILE A 416 -8.56 9.20 12.05
CA ILE A 416 -9.51 9.76 13.02
C ILE A 416 -9.34 11.28 13.12
N ALA A 417 -8.11 11.77 13.30
CA ALA A 417 -7.84 13.19 13.47
C ALA A 417 -8.23 14.01 12.23
N LEU A 418 -7.90 13.53 11.02
CA LEU A 418 -8.25 14.21 9.77
C LEU A 418 -9.76 14.28 9.55
N LEU A 419 -10.47 13.18 9.79
CA LEU A 419 -11.91 13.11 9.58
C LEU A 419 -12.72 13.91 10.62
N LEU A 420 -12.14 14.17 11.80
CA LEU A 420 -12.74 15.06 12.79
C LEU A 420 -12.54 16.54 12.47
N VAL A 421 -11.44 16.88 11.79
CA VAL A 421 -11.15 18.26 11.37
C VAL A 421 -11.88 18.61 10.07
N ALA A 422 -11.92 17.67 9.13
CA ALA A 422 -12.45 17.85 7.78
C ALA A 422 -13.23 16.58 7.35
N PRO A 423 -14.54 16.48 7.65
CA PRO A 423 -15.36 15.30 7.34
C PRO A 423 -15.44 15.04 5.83
N GLU A 424 -15.32 16.08 5.00
CA GLU A 424 -15.33 16.00 3.53
C GLU A 424 -14.27 15.05 2.98
N LEU A 425 -13.17 14.86 3.70
CA LEU A 425 -12.09 13.96 3.31
C LEU A 425 -12.56 12.51 3.24
N GLY A 426 -13.58 12.12 4.00
CA GLY A 426 -14.10 10.75 4.06
C GLY A 426 -14.59 10.22 2.73
N VAL A 427 -15.12 11.08 1.86
CA VAL A 427 -15.60 10.73 0.52
C VAL A 427 -14.57 11.03 -0.57
N SER A 428 -13.47 11.71 -0.24
CA SER A 428 -12.44 12.05 -1.22
C SER A 428 -11.62 10.82 -1.63
N PHE A 429 -11.58 10.53 -2.94
CA PHE A 429 -10.77 9.45 -3.50
C PHE A 429 -9.28 9.61 -3.17
N GLY A 430 -8.76 10.84 -3.11
CA GLY A 430 -7.37 11.11 -2.75
C GLY A 430 -7.03 10.67 -1.32
N PHE A 431 -7.93 10.91 -0.35
CA PHE A 431 -7.75 10.43 1.02
C PHE A 431 -7.80 8.90 1.08
N LEU A 432 -8.79 8.29 0.42
CA LEU A 432 -8.91 6.83 0.35
C LEU A 432 -7.65 6.17 -0.24
N LEU A 433 -7.17 6.65 -1.38
CA LEU A 433 -5.95 6.14 -2.02
C LEU A 433 -4.72 6.33 -1.13
N SER A 434 -4.60 7.46 -0.43
CA SER A 434 -3.49 7.72 0.50
C SER A 434 -3.49 6.76 1.69
N VAL A 435 -4.67 6.46 2.25
CA VAL A 435 -4.82 5.53 3.38
C VAL A 435 -4.54 4.10 2.92
N LEU A 436 -5.06 3.68 1.77
CA LEU A 436 -4.82 2.36 1.19
C LEU A 436 -3.35 2.13 0.84
N ALA A 437 -2.68 3.12 0.23
CA ALA A 437 -1.26 3.04 -0.07
C ALA A 437 -0.43 2.85 1.21
N THR A 438 -0.70 3.65 2.23
CA THR A 438 0.01 3.58 3.52
C THR A 438 -0.27 2.27 4.24
N LEU A 439 -1.53 1.81 4.23
CA LEU A 439 -1.94 0.52 4.78
C LEU A 439 -1.20 -0.63 4.09
N GLY A 440 -1.09 -0.59 2.76
CA GLY A 440 -0.35 -1.60 2.00
C GLY A 440 1.12 -1.62 2.33
N ILE A 441 1.77 -0.47 2.39
CA ILE A 441 3.19 -0.39 2.78
C ILE A 441 3.41 -0.94 4.21
N ILE A 442 2.50 -0.66 5.15
CA ILE A 442 2.60 -1.14 6.53
C ILE A 442 2.36 -2.66 6.64
N VAL A 443 1.36 -3.19 5.93
CA VAL A 443 0.94 -4.60 6.05
C VAL A 443 1.74 -5.54 5.16
N LEU A 444 1.97 -5.14 3.91
CA LEU A 444 2.64 -5.92 2.87
C LEU A 444 4.12 -5.55 2.74
N GLY A 445 4.51 -4.28 2.88
CA GLY A 445 5.86 -3.82 2.55
C GLY A 445 6.98 -4.62 3.21
N ARG A 446 6.88 -4.92 4.52
CA ARG A 446 7.88 -5.77 5.21
C ARG A 446 7.89 -7.21 4.73
N ARG A 447 6.74 -7.77 4.36
CA ARG A 447 6.62 -9.14 3.86
C ARG A 447 7.25 -9.25 2.48
N ILE A 448 6.94 -8.29 1.61
CA ILE A 448 7.48 -8.21 0.24
C ILE A 448 9.00 -7.97 0.28
N MET A 449 9.50 -7.10 1.15
CA MET A 449 10.95 -6.94 1.32
C MET A 449 11.65 -8.24 1.75
N GLY A 450 10.97 -9.11 2.51
CA GLY A 450 11.49 -10.40 2.92
C GLY A 450 11.53 -11.46 1.80
N TRP A 451 10.97 -11.17 0.63
CA TRP A 451 11.04 -12.05 -0.55
C TRP A 451 12.38 -11.95 -1.28
N PHE A 452 13.10 -10.84 -1.07
CA PHE A 452 14.41 -10.63 -1.69
C PHE A 452 15.50 -11.35 -0.89
N PRO A 453 16.46 -11.99 -1.58
CA PRO A 453 17.61 -12.58 -0.90
C PRO A 453 18.44 -11.50 -0.19
N PRO A 454 19.16 -11.85 0.89
CA PRO A 454 19.95 -10.89 1.68
C PRO A 454 21.08 -10.21 0.90
N SER A 455 21.42 -10.71 -0.29
CA SER A 455 22.37 -10.09 -1.23
C SER A 455 21.84 -8.82 -1.89
N VAL A 456 20.52 -8.64 -1.96
CA VAL A 456 19.91 -7.43 -2.54
C VAL A 456 19.91 -6.32 -1.50
N PRO A 457 20.45 -5.12 -1.80
CA PRO A 457 20.48 -4.04 -0.85
C PRO A 457 19.06 -3.58 -0.50
N ARG A 458 18.86 -3.19 0.76
CA ARG A 458 17.53 -2.86 1.31
C ARG A 458 16.82 -1.75 0.54
N TRP A 459 17.56 -0.81 -0.05
CA TRP A 459 16.99 0.27 -0.84
C TRP A 459 16.39 -0.23 -2.16
N ALA A 460 17.02 -1.20 -2.83
CA ALA A 460 16.50 -1.80 -4.05
C ALA A 460 15.27 -2.68 -3.76
N ALA A 461 15.31 -3.46 -2.68
CA ALA A 461 14.16 -4.22 -2.22
C ALA A 461 12.97 -3.29 -1.87
N ALA A 462 13.23 -2.14 -1.23
CA ALA A 462 12.22 -1.14 -0.94
C ALA A 462 11.65 -0.47 -2.20
N ALA A 463 12.49 -0.21 -3.21
CA ALA A 463 12.07 0.39 -4.49
C ALA A 463 11.04 -0.47 -5.23
N VAL A 464 11.06 -1.80 -5.07
CA VAL A 464 10.04 -2.71 -5.62
C VAL A 464 8.90 -2.94 -4.63
N ALA A 465 9.23 -3.17 -3.35
CA ALA A 465 8.25 -3.56 -2.35
C ALA A 465 7.22 -2.46 -2.06
N VAL A 466 7.63 -1.19 -2.06
CA VAL A 466 6.75 -0.07 -1.75
C VAL A 466 5.70 0.14 -2.86
N PRO A 467 6.07 0.33 -4.14
CA PRO A 467 5.08 0.48 -5.21
C PRO A 467 4.20 -0.75 -5.38
N LEU A 468 4.77 -1.97 -5.27
CA LEU A 468 3.97 -3.20 -5.36
C LEU A 468 2.92 -3.27 -4.24
N SER A 469 3.30 -2.93 -3.00
CA SER A 469 2.36 -2.93 -1.87
C SER A 469 1.24 -1.90 -2.04
N ALA A 470 1.57 -0.71 -2.55
CA ALA A 470 0.60 0.33 -2.82
C ALA A 470 -0.33 -0.06 -3.98
N GLN A 471 0.22 -0.59 -5.08
CA GLN A 471 -0.55 -0.95 -6.28
C GLN A 471 -1.56 -2.06 -6.00
N VAL A 472 -1.21 -3.06 -5.20
CA VAL A 472 -2.12 -4.15 -4.81
C VAL A 472 -3.36 -3.64 -4.07
N LEU A 473 -3.21 -2.61 -3.22
CA LEU A 473 -4.32 -2.08 -2.41
C LEU A 473 -5.04 -0.91 -3.06
N CYS A 474 -4.34 -0.08 -3.83
CA CYS A 474 -4.94 1.06 -4.54
C CYS A 474 -5.53 0.66 -5.90
N GLY A 475 -5.03 -0.41 -6.53
CA GLY A 475 -5.41 -0.84 -7.87
C GLY A 475 -6.91 -0.96 -8.11
N PRO A 476 -7.69 -1.63 -7.24
CA PRO A 476 -9.14 -1.74 -7.40
C PRO A 476 -9.85 -0.38 -7.44
N VAL A 477 -9.42 0.58 -6.61
CA VAL A 477 -10.00 1.93 -6.56
C VAL A 477 -9.58 2.73 -7.79
N ILE A 478 -8.33 2.59 -8.24
CA ILE A 478 -7.82 3.27 -9.44
C ILE A 478 -8.59 2.83 -10.69
N VAL A 479 -8.89 1.53 -10.83
CA VAL A 479 -9.65 1.00 -11.97
C VAL A 479 -11.08 1.56 -12.04
N VAL A 480 -11.72 1.77 -10.89
CA VAL A 480 -13.05 2.40 -10.84
C VAL A 480 -13.00 3.87 -11.25
N LEU A 481 -11.94 4.59 -10.89
CA LEU A 481 -11.75 5.99 -11.28
C LEU A 481 -11.32 6.16 -12.72
N GLN A 482 -10.54 5.20 -13.21
CA GLN A 482 -9.96 5.22 -14.52
C GLN A 482 -9.88 3.78 -15.02
N PRO A 483 -10.74 3.39 -15.97
CA PRO A 483 -10.85 2.01 -16.44
C PRO A 483 -9.71 1.63 -17.40
N GLN A 484 -8.48 1.74 -16.90
CA GLN A 484 -7.26 1.34 -17.58
C GLN A 484 -6.29 0.72 -16.59
N PHE A 485 -5.52 -0.26 -17.03
CA PHE A 485 -4.47 -0.86 -16.21
C PHE A 485 -3.11 -0.40 -16.71
N ALA A 486 -2.34 0.29 -15.87
CA ALA A 486 -0.98 0.74 -16.21
C ALA A 486 0.01 -0.43 -16.08
N THR A 487 0.20 -1.19 -17.17
CA THR A 487 1.00 -2.41 -17.21
C THR A 487 2.44 -2.19 -16.73
N TYR A 488 3.06 -1.10 -17.21
CA TYR A 488 4.44 -0.76 -16.88
C TYR A 488 4.59 0.07 -15.61
N SER A 489 3.53 0.25 -14.81
CA SER A 489 3.56 1.10 -13.61
C SER A 489 4.60 0.66 -12.59
N LEU A 490 4.68 -0.64 -12.28
CA LEU A 490 5.67 -1.13 -11.32
C LEU A 490 7.10 -0.85 -11.79
N LEU A 491 7.40 -1.15 -13.05
CA LEU A 491 8.72 -0.94 -13.63
C LEU A 491 9.07 0.55 -13.69
N ALA A 492 8.15 1.39 -14.16
CA ALA A 492 8.32 2.84 -14.22
C ALA A 492 8.60 3.43 -12.83
N ASN A 493 7.84 3.02 -11.81
CA ASN A 493 8.06 3.46 -10.42
C ASN A 493 9.43 3.04 -9.88
N VAL A 494 9.89 1.83 -10.17
CA VAL A 494 11.22 1.35 -9.75
C VAL A 494 12.34 2.14 -10.42
N LEU A 495 12.22 2.39 -11.72
CA LEU A 495 13.22 3.15 -12.49
C LEU A 495 13.27 4.62 -12.09
N VAL A 496 12.12 5.21 -11.77
CA VAL A 496 11.99 6.63 -11.40
C VAL A 496 12.36 6.89 -9.93
N ALA A 497 12.18 5.93 -9.03
CA ALA A 497 12.48 6.06 -7.60
C ALA A 497 13.85 6.71 -7.27
N PRO A 498 14.99 6.32 -7.87
CA PRO A 498 16.28 6.96 -7.58
C PRO A 498 16.40 8.40 -8.12
N LEU A 499 15.58 8.79 -9.11
CA LEU A 499 15.58 10.15 -9.66
C LEU A 499 14.72 11.12 -8.83
N VAL A 500 13.63 10.63 -8.23
CA VAL A 500 12.69 11.49 -7.47
C VAL A 500 13.35 12.11 -6.25
N ALA A 501 14.17 11.36 -5.50
CA ALA A 501 14.79 11.89 -4.29
C ALA A 501 15.72 13.11 -4.56
N PRO A 502 16.64 13.07 -5.54
CA PRO A 502 17.37 14.25 -5.98
C PRO A 502 16.47 15.41 -6.42
N VAL A 503 15.42 15.15 -7.21
CA VAL A 503 14.49 16.20 -7.66
C VAL A 503 13.85 16.91 -6.48
N THR A 504 13.28 16.16 -5.54
CA THR A 504 12.57 16.72 -4.40
C THR A 504 13.53 17.47 -3.48
N ILE A 505 14.68 16.89 -3.12
CA ILE A 505 15.62 17.51 -2.17
C ILE A 505 16.28 18.75 -2.78
N LEU A 506 16.82 18.66 -4.00
CA LEU A 506 17.50 19.78 -4.65
C LEU A 506 16.51 20.87 -5.06
N GLY A 507 15.33 20.48 -5.56
CA GLY A 507 14.27 21.42 -5.93
C GLY A 507 13.75 22.20 -4.73
N THR A 508 13.45 21.53 -3.61
CA THR A 508 13.00 22.23 -2.39
C THR A 508 14.08 23.13 -1.80
N ALA A 509 15.35 22.69 -1.81
CA ALA A 509 16.47 23.55 -1.44
C ALA A 509 16.61 24.76 -2.35
N ALA A 510 16.41 24.60 -3.67
CA ALA A 510 16.45 25.68 -4.63
C ALA A 510 15.34 26.71 -4.40
N VAL A 511 14.11 26.28 -4.10
CA VAL A 511 13.01 27.19 -3.76
C VAL A 511 13.35 28.03 -2.53
N ALA A 512 13.90 27.40 -1.48
CA ALA A 512 14.31 28.10 -0.27
C ALA A 512 15.46 29.09 -0.52
N LEU A 513 16.39 28.78 -1.42
CA LEU A 513 17.55 29.61 -1.75
C LEU A 513 17.25 30.70 -2.78
N LEU A 514 16.18 30.57 -3.57
CA LEU A 514 15.83 31.50 -4.64
C LEU A 514 15.81 32.98 -4.21
N PRO A 515 15.23 33.37 -3.05
CA PRO A 515 15.27 34.76 -2.61
C PRO A 515 16.61 35.21 -2.00
N LEU A 516 17.47 34.28 -1.54
CA LEU A 516 18.72 34.63 -0.86
C LEU A 516 19.93 34.65 -1.81
N VAL A 517 20.03 33.62 -2.67
CA VAL A 517 21.20 33.36 -3.52
C VAL A 517 20.74 32.81 -4.88
N PRO A 518 20.28 33.67 -5.81
CA PRO A 518 19.65 33.23 -7.06
C PRO A 518 20.53 32.36 -7.96
N TRP A 519 21.85 32.62 -8.01
CA TRP A 519 22.77 31.83 -8.83
C TRP A 519 22.92 30.39 -8.34
N LEU A 520 22.94 30.20 -7.01
CA LEU A 520 23.01 28.87 -6.40
C LEU A 520 21.69 28.12 -6.59
N ALA A 521 20.56 28.84 -6.46
CA ALA A 521 19.25 28.29 -6.78
C ALA A 521 19.17 27.85 -8.25
N ALA A 522 19.68 28.63 -9.20
CA ALA A 522 19.73 28.26 -10.62
C ALA A 522 20.57 27.00 -10.89
N ALA A 523 21.72 26.86 -10.23
CA ALA A 523 22.53 25.65 -10.33
C ALA A 523 21.79 24.40 -9.81
N LEU A 524 21.12 24.52 -8.65
CA LEU A 524 20.30 23.45 -8.09
C LEU A 524 19.10 23.11 -8.98
N ILE A 525 18.44 24.13 -9.57
CA ILE A 525 17.37 23.96 -10.57
C ILE A 525 17.88 23.20 -11.79
N GLY A 526 19.09 23.49 -12.26
CA GLY A 526 19.70 22.76 -13.37
C GLY A 526 19.89 21.28 -13.08
N VAL A 527 20.46 20.95 -11.92
CA VAL A 527 20.67 19.55 -11.51
C VAL A 527 19.32 18.85 -11.27
N ALA A 528 18.39 19.48 -10.56
CA ALA A 528 17.05 18.94 -10.35
C ALA A 528 16.29 18.76 -11.68
N GLY A 529 16.45 19.70 -12.62
CA GLY A 529 15.86 19.67 -13.95
C GLY A 529 16.40 18.52 -14.80
N PHE A 530 17.69 18.18 -14.68
CA PHE A 530 18.26 16.99 -15.32
C PHE A 530 17.58 15.71 -14.84
N PHE A 531 17.43 15.53 -13.52
CA PHE A 531 16.73 14.36 -12.98
C PHE A 531 15.24 14.35 -13.33
N ALA A 532 14.57 15.50 -13.30
CA ALA A 532 13.17 15.63 -13.71
C ALA A 532 12.98 15.28 -15.20
N GLY A 533 13.91 15.72 -16.06
CA GLY A 533 13.96 15.32 -17.46
C GLY A 533 14.14 13.81 -17.63
N GLY A 534 14.96 13.18 -16.79
CA GLY A 534 15.08 11.71 -16.75
C GLY A 534 13.77 11.02 -16.38
N VAL A 535 13.02 11.55 -15.41
CA VAL A 535 11.68 11.03 -15.06
C VAL A 535 10.72 11.13 -16.25
N ALA A 536 10.67 12.28 -16.92
CA ALA A 536 9.83 12.48 -18.09
C ALA A 536 10.21 11.56 -19.26
N ALA A 537 11.52 11.37 -19.51
CA ALA A 537 12.02 10.48 -20.54
C ALA A 537 11.62 9.02 -20.29
N ILE A 538 11.75 8.53 -19.04
CA ILE A 538 11.30 7.18 -18.66
C ILE A 538 9.79 7.05 -18.87
N ALA A 539 9.02 8.06 -18.48
CA ALA A 539 7.56 8.05 -18.64
C ALA A 539 7.15 7.97 -20.12
N ARG A 540 7.72 8.82 -20.99
CA ARG A 540 7.44 8.80 -22.44
C ARG A 540 7.87 7.48 -23.08
N PHE A 541 9.05 6.99 -22.74
CA PHE A 541 9.56 5.72 -23.28
C PHE A 541 8.67 4.54 -22.91
N MET A 542 8.28 4.42 -21.64
CA MET A 542 7.37 3.37 -21.17
C MET A 542 5.95 3.53 -21.70
N ALA A 543 5.48 4.76 -21.89
CA ALA A 543 4.16 5.03 -22.48
C ALA A 543 4.08 4.63 -23.95
N GLY A 544 5.18 4.74 -24.70
CA GLY A 544 5.28 4.33 -26.10
C GLY A 544 5.38 2.82 -26.33
N LEU A 545 5.57 2.01 -25.27
CA LEU A 545 5.59 0.55 -25.38
C LEU A 545 4.18 -0.01 -25.68
N PRO A 546 4.09 -1.11 -26.46
CA PRO A 546 2.80 -1.73 -26.76
C PRO A 546 2.13 -2.21 -25.46
N GLY A 547 0.82 -1.97 -25.35
CA GLY A 547 0.04 -2.36 -24.17
C GLY A 547 0.36 -1.57 -22.90
N SER A 548 0.79 -0.31 -23.03
CA SER A 548 1.10 0.53 -21.87
C SER A 548 -0.11 0.81 -20.97
N ALA A 549 -1.29 0.99 -21.56
CA ALA A 549 -2.55 1.18 -20.85
C ALA A 549 -3.72 0.46 -21.54
N PRO A 550 -3.80 -0.88 -21.47
CA PRO A 550 -4.98 -1.60 -21.93
C PRO A 550 -6.23 -1.15 -21.18
N PRO A 551 -7.38 -1.00 -21.89
CA PRO A 551 -8.65 -0.71 -21.24
C PRO A 551 -9.02 -1.87 -20.31
N TRP A 552 -9.58 -1.53 -19.15
CA TRP A 552 -10.07 -2.48 -18.17
C TRP A 552 -11.60 -2.36 -18.05
N PRO A 553 -12.35 -3.44 -17.74
CA PRO A 553 -13.79 -3.34 -17.56
C PRO A 553 -14.20 -2.28 -16.52
N GLU A 554 -15.31 -1.58 -16.78
CA GLU A 554 -15.84 -0.55 -15.89
C GLU A 554 -16.70 -1.12 -14.75
N GLY A 555 -16.95 -0.28 -13.73
CA GLY A 555 -17.90 -0.57 -12.65
C GLY A 555 -17.50 -1.67 -11.67
N VAL A 556 -18.49 -2.29 -11.03
CA VAL A 556 -18.30 -3.32 -10.00
C VAL A 556 -17.61 -4.56 -10.56
N PHE A 557 -17.89 -4.91 -11.82
CA PHE A 557 -17.23 -6.02 -12.49
C PHE A 557 -15.73 -5.76 -12.68
N GLY A 558 -15.36 -4.53 -13.09
CA GLY A 558 -13.96 -4.06 -13.12
C GLY A 558 -13.25 -4.16 -11.77
N LEU A 559 -13.94 -3.73 -10.70
CA LEU A 559 -13.43 -3.81 -9.33
C LEU A 559 -13.11 -5.25 -8.91
N LEU A 560 -14.05 -6.18 -9.10
CA LEU A 560 -13.92 -7.58 -8.68
C LEU A 560 -12.83 -8.32 -9.47
N THR A 561 -12.77 -8.08 -10.78
CA THR A 561 -11.73 -8.67 -11.65
C THR A 561 -10.33 -8.15 -11.29
N MET A 562 -10.20 -6.86 -10.96
CA MET A 562 -8.95 -6.26 -10.49
C MET A 562 -8.52 -6.77 -9.11
N LEU A 563 -9.48 -6.99 -8.20
CA LEU A 563 -9.22 -7.62 -6.90
C LEU A 563 -8.69 -9.04 -7.07
N LEU A 564 -9.31 -9.83 -7.95
CA LEU A 564 -8.85 -11.18 -8.28
C LEU A 564 -7.45 -11.13 -8.89
N PHE A 565 -7.22 -10.24 -9.87
CA PHE A 565 -5.92 -10.07 -10.51
C PHE A 565 -4.82 -9.68 -9.50
N SER A 566 -5.12 -8.77 -8.56
CA SER A 566 -4.21 -8.36 -7.49
C SER A 566 -3.89 -9.52 -6.54
N ALA A 567 -4.89 -10.34 -6.18
CA ALA A 567 -4.70 -11.52 -5.35
C ALA A 567 -3.86 -12.60 -6.06
N VAL A 568 -4.13 -12.85 -7.34
CA VAL A 568 -3.35 -13.79 -8.17
C VAL A 568 -1.92 -13.30 -8.35
N THR A 569 -1.71 -12.01 -8.58
CA THR A 569 -0.37 -11.41 -8.71
C THR A 569 0.42 -11.57 -7.42
N LEU A 570 -0.19 -11.26 -6.27
CA LEU A 570 0.43 -11.50 -4.96
C LEU A 570 0.79 -12.96 -4.76
N LEU A 571 -0.11 -13.88 -5.10
CA LEU A 571 0.13 -15.30 -4.97
C LEU A 571 1.27 -15.76 -5.88
N ALA A 572 1.27 -15.32 -7.14
CA ALA A 572 2.30 -15.64 -8.13
C ALA A 572 3.68 -15.11 -7.72
N VAL A 573 3.76 -13.89 -7.22
CA VAL A 573 5.03 -13.34 -6.71
C VAL A 573 5.45 -14.08 -5.44
N TRP A 574 4.50 -14.43 -4.56
CA TRP A 574 4.79 -15.19 -3.35
C TRP A 574 5.31 -16.61 -3.65
N THR A 575 4.71 -17.31 -4.63
CA THR A 575 5.15 -18.65 -5.04
C THR A 575 6.51 -18.61 -5.73
N ALA A 576 6.76 -17.61 -6.58
CA ALA A 576 8.06 -17.38 -7.20
C ALA A 576 9.16 -17.09 -6.15
N ALA A 577 8.82 -16.34 -5.10
CA ALA A 577 9.75 -16.02 -4.02
C ALA A 577 10.00 -17.18 -3.03
N HIS A 578 9.12 -18.18 -2.94
CA HIS A 578 9.23 -19.29 -1.99
C HIS A 578 9.01 -20.66 -2.64
N PRO A 579 9.82 -21.06 -3.63
CA PRO A 579 9.60 -22.29 -4.40
C PRO A 579 9.50 -23.53 -3.51
N ALA A 580 10.33 -23.62 -2.46
CA ALA A 580 10.32 -24.75 -1.52
C ALA A 580 9.01 -24.87 -0.71
N ARG A 581 8.42 -23.74 -0.26
CA ARG A 581 7.14 -23.75 0.48
C ARG A 581 5.95 -24.00 -0.43
N THR A 582 6.00 -23.50 -1.66
CA THR A 582 4.97 -23.79 -2.66
C THR A 582 4.94 -25.26 -2.99
N VAL A 583 6.10 -25.89 -3.22
CA VAL A 583 6.19 -27.34 -3.43
C VAL A 583 5.62 -28.11 -2.24
N GLN A 584 5.92 -27.72 -0.99
CA GLN A 584 5.31 -28.33 0.19
C GLN A 584 3.78 -28.18 0.22
N MET A 585 3.25 -26.98 -0.05
CA MET A 585 1.80 -26.75 -0.11
C MET A 585 1.14 -27.62 -1.18
N VAL A 586 1.70 -27.68 -2.38
CA VAL A 586 1.21 -28.52 -3.48
C VAL A 586 1.22 -29.99 -3.08
N LEU A 587 2.30 -30.47 -2.46
CA LEU A 587 2.39 -31.85 -1.97
C LEU A 587 1.37 -32.15 -0.86
N THR A 588 1.12 -31.20 0.06
CA THR A 588 0.09 -31.37 1.11
C THR A 588 -1.33 -31.31 0.57
N ALA A 589 -1.60 -30.44 -0.40
CA ALA A 589 -2.90 -30.36 -1.08
C ALA A 589 -3.14 -31.63 -1.89
N HIS A 590 -2.13 -32.12 -2.61
CA HIS A 590 -2.17 -33.39 -3.32
C HIS A 590 -2.46 -34.56 -2.36
N ALA A 591 -1.73 -34.65 -1.23
CA ALA A 591 -2.00 -35.66 -0.21
C ALA A 591 -3.42 -35.55 0.39
N GLY A 592 -3.94 -34.34 0.53
CA GLY A 592 -5.33 -34.08 0.95
C GLY A 592 -6.36 -34.54 -0.08
N THR A 593 -6.12 -34.27 -1.38
CA THR A 593 -6.99 -34.75 -2.46
C THR A 593 -6.97 -36.26 -2.60
N VAL A 594 -5.81 -36.90 -2.42
CA VAL A 594 -5.68 -38.37 -2.40
C VAL A 594 -6.47 -38.95 -1.25
N ARG A 595 -6.35 -38.38 -0.03
CA ARG A 595 -7.18 -38.79 1.12
C ARG A 595 -8.69 -38.59 0.89
N LEU A 596 -9.08 -37.52 0.22
CA LEU A 596 -10.50 -37.25 -0.10
C LEU A 596 -11.03 -38.27 -1.11
N LEU A 597 -10.23 -38.63 -2.11
CA LEU A 597 -10.55 -39.69 -3.08
C LEU A 597 -10.61 -41.08 -2.43
N ASP A 598 -9.73 -41.36 -1.47
CA ASP A 598 -9.74 -42.61 -0.69
C ASP A 598 -10.95 -42.71 0.27
N LEU A 599 -11.49 -41.57 0.71
CA LEU A 599 -12.67 -41.49 1.57
C LEU A 599 -13.99 -41.51 0.79
N LEU A 600 -13.96 -41.25 -0.52
CA LEU A 600 -15.13 -41.47 -1.38
C LEU A 600 -15.30 -42.99 -1.50
N PRO A 601 -16.41 -43.57 -1.00
CA PRO A 601 -16.68 -44.98 -1.22
C PRO A 601 -16.82 -45.13 -2.74
N VAL A 602 -15.89 -45.84 -3.37
CA VAL A 602 -16.08 -46.31 -4.73
C VAL A 602 -17.24 -47.31 -4.65
N ALA A 603 -18.46 -46.78 -4.77
CA ALA A 603 -19.69 -47.53 -4.95
C ALA A 603 -19.72 -48.10 -6.37
N SER A 604 -18.68 -48.84 -6.76
CA SER A 604 -18.73 -49.71 -7.93
C SER A 604 -19.39 -51.02 -7.52
N SER A 605 -20.72 -51.02 -7.60
CA SER A 605 -21.54 -52.17 -8.00
C SER A 605 -21.15 -53.55 -7.41
N ARG A 606 -21.46 -53.77 -6.13
CA ARG A 606 -21.92 -55.11 -5.72
C ARG A 606 -23.41 -55.23 -6.05
N ARG A 607 -23.73 -55.57 -7.30
CA ARG A 607 -25.06 -56.10 -7.69
C ARG A 607 -24.87 -57.32 -8.58
N GLY A 608 -25.11 -58.49 -7.97
CA GLY A 608 -25.78 -59.67 -8.53
C GLY A 608 -25.24 -60.36 -9.79
N GLY A 609 -24.78 -61.61 -9.63
CA GLY A 609 -24.73 -62.60 -10.71
C GLY A 609 -23.63 -63.66 -10.51
N PRO A 610 -23.94 -64.98 -10.47
CA PRO A 610 -23.01 -66.01 -10.02
C PRO A 610 -22.15 -66.60 -11.16
N ARG A 611 -21.05 -67.23 -10.73
CA ARG A 611 -20.18 -68.20 -11.43
C ARG A 611 -18.95 -67.66 -12.16
N ASP A 612 -17.85 -68.21 -11.65
CA ASP A 612 -16.71 -68.81 -12.33
C ASP A 612 -15.36 -68.13 -12.26
N HIS A 613 -14.39 -68.96 -11.89
CA HIS A 613 -13.07 -68.61 -11.44
C HIS A 613 -12.23 -67.99 -12.57
N GLY A 614 -11.85 -66.71 -12.39
CA GLY A 614 -10.83 -66.06 -13.19
C GLY A 614 -10.01 -65.12 -12.34
N ARG A 615 -8.80 -65.54 -11.94
CA ARG A 615 -7.80 -64.65 -11.33
C ARG A 615 -7.46 -63.54 -12.34
N LEU A 616 -8.00 -62.34 -12.14
CA LEU A 616 -7.52 -61.15 -12.82
C LEU A 616 -6.17 -60.74 -12.23
N ARG A 617 -5.12 -61.19 -12.90
CA ARG A 617 -3.74 -60.71 -12.77
C ARG A 617 -3.70 -59.31 -13.38
N VAL A 618 -3.29 -58.30 -12.61
CA VAL A 618 -3.05 -56.95 -13.15
C VAL A 618 -1.89 -57.03 -14.14
N CYS A 619 -2.18 -56.84 -15.42
CA CYS A 619 -1.20 -56.67 -16.48
C CYS A 619 -0.55 -55.29 -16.35
N ASN A 620 0.76 -55.25 -16.08
CA ASN A 620 1.57 -54.06 -16.30
C ASN A 620 1.70 -53.83 -17.81
N LEU A 621 0.94 -52.88 -18.34
CA LEU A 621 1.14 -52.32 -19.68
C LEU A 621 2.07 -51.10 -19.56
N ASN A 622 3.36 -51.35 -19.75
CA ASN A 622 4.30 -50.38 -20.28
C ASN A 622 5.18 -51.11 -21.30
N SER A 623 4.57 -51.48 -22.43
CA SER A 623 5.31 -51.75 -23.66
C SER A 623 4.87 -50.71 -24.68
N GLY A 624 5.80 -49.82 -25.00
CA GLY A 624 5.58 -48.67 -25.86
C GLY A 624 6.87 -48.37 -26.61
N ARG A 625 7.03 -49.08 -27.73
CA ARG A 625 7.89 -48.77 -28.89
C ARG A 625 9.40 -48.89 -28.67
N ASN A 626 9.94 -50.02 -29.11
CA ASN A 626 11.12 -50.00 -29.96
C ASN A 626 11.04 -51.11 -31.02
N HIS A 627 11.40 -50.76 -32.24
CA HIS A 627 11.05 -51.39 -33.50
C HIS A 627 11.71 -52.78 -33.69
N GLN A 628 10.93 -53.79 -34.05
CA GLN A 628 11.45 -55.07 -34.56
C GLN A 628 11.65 -54.98 -36.08
N TRP A 629 12.89 -55.02 -36.52
CA TRP A 629 13.27 -55.35 -37.90
C TRP A 629 13.26 -56.88 -38.07
N PRO A 630 12.67 -57.44 -39.15
CA PRO A 630 12.80 -58.85 -39.46
C PRO A 630 14.15 -59.10 -40.15
N LEU A 631 15.05 -59.86 -39.53
CA LEU A 631 16.25 -60.38 -40.19
C LEU A 631 15.93 -61.71 -40.89
N PRO A 632 16.48 -61.98 -42.11
CA PRO A 632 16.09 -63.12 -42.93
C PRO A 632 16.72 -64.43 -42.47
N SER A 633 15.98 -65.53 -42.65
CA SER A 633 16.47 -66.90 -42.48
C SER A 633 17.62 -67.19 -43.45
N ASN A 634 18.73 -67.69 -42.91
CA ASN A 634 19.82 -68.22 -43.74
C ASN A 634 19.93 -69.73 -43.50
N ASP A 635 19.26 -70.44 -44.40
CA ASP A 635 19.37 -71.87 -44.62
C ASP A 635 20.77 -72.17 -45.20
N ARG A 636 21.60 -72.91 -44.46
CA ARG A 636 22.81 -73.53 -45.00
C ARG A 636 22.87 -74.99 -44.57
N ARG A 637 22.26 -75.83 -45.41
CA ARG A 637 22.67 -77.23 -45.57
C ARG A 637 24.16 -77.31 -45.96
N ARG A 638 24.96 -78.05 -45.19
CA ARG A 638 26.06 -78.85 -45.75
C ARG A 638 26.05 -80.25 -45.12
N ARG A 639 26.04 -81.20 -46.05
CA ARG A 639 25.98 -82.65 -45.91
C ARG A 639 27.23 -83.20 -45.22
N GLN A 640 27.06 -84.22 -44.39
CA GLN A 640 27.96 -85.38 -44.36
C GLN A 640 27.11 -86.65 -44.36
N PRO A 641 27.32 -87.58 -45.30
CA PRO A 641 26.58 -88.83 -45.34
C PRO A 641 27.41 -90.01 -44.79
N THR A 642 26.67 -91.08 -44.48
CA THR A 642 27.05 -92.50 -44.36
C THR A 642 27.64 -93.01 -43.05
N ARG A 643 26.82 -93.80 -42.33
CA ARG A 643 26.90 -95.28 -42.38
C ARG A 643 25.58 -95.92 -41.90
N ARG A 644 25.02 -96.77 -42.77
CA ARG A 644 24.09 -97.90 -42.47
C ARG A 644 24.95 -99.12 -42.01
N PRO A 645 24.42 -100.33 -41.75
CA PRO A 645 23.03 -100.80 -41.54
C PRO A 645 22.84 -101.77 -40.33
N GLY A 646 21.57 -102.01 -39.95
CA GLY A 646 21.03 -103.39 -39.85
C GLY A 646 20.95 -104.11 -38.49
N GLY A 647 19.75 -104.65 -38.22
CA GLY A 647 19.42 -105.70 -37.24
C GLY A 647 18.87 -105.16 -35.91
N THR A 648 17.68 -105.52 -35.43
CA THR A 648 16.63 -106.49 -35.81
C THR A 648 15.31 -105.99 -35.22
#